data_AF-A0A940KCU9-F1
#
_entry.id   AF-A0A940KCU9-F1
#
_cell.length_a   1.000
_cell.length_b   1.000
_cell.length_c   1.000
_cell.angle_alpha   90.00
_cell.angle_beta   90.00
_cell.angle_gamma   90.00
#
_symmetry.space_group_name_H-M   'P 1'
#
loop_
_entity.id
_entity.type
_entity.pdbx_description
1 polymer ?
#
loop_
_entity_poly.entity_id
_entity_poly.type
_entity_poly.pdbx_seq_one_letter_code
_entity_poly.pdbx_strand_id
1 'polypeptide(L)'
;MKRIYTWLVLLFSIFSATASAQDTIAYRIILVGDAGKQVNGRHPELELMKARFKLDDRTTVLFLGDNVYQHGLPDSLAANYAEKKLILDNQINSIKGTPAQAWFIPGNHDWNKGKRDGFNQIQHQSHYVESLQLPNIHFAPLEGCPGPVEIKLTNDITLLIIDSQWWFQQEGRPGETSDCDCKTNDELTLALKDALYRNRNKLVIFAAHHPFRTHGEHGGYFTIKQHIFPLTEVNENLYIPLPVIGSIYPLSRSWFGNIQDLPHPVYKKYIQSLDTLLNKHPYAIRVGGHEHTLQYMENNGQQHIVSGAGSKQSQVKYGKDTRFANEGTGFAVLEISTGGNIGLTFYSSLAKSDDKVLYRTSLPPFKLNNAELTIETAPQLPDSFTTITASYYKAGSFKRWLLGENYRKEWTSTITVPVFDIGKERGGLKPTKRGGGMQSRSLRLEDAQGREFVLRSVEKYPDKTLPEEFRKTFVKDAVVDGISASYPFAALSIPPLATAAKVPHANPKLVWLPDDPRLAQYRQDFGNGLYLFEEREPLDLPKTYSTDKVIEKLQEDNDNKTDQKAVLQARLLDMFIMDFDRHEDQWRWGASESGKGKGKTYFPIPRDRDQAFFTNDGVIPWLISRSWLIPKFQGFRAKARNINTFNFNARYFDRSFLNDLSEKDWSEGVDQFLPLMTDTIIREAMNRQPQEIHQNAAPRIINILQQRRNYLKQDAFQYYRFLAKEVDVAGSDKRELFEITRNEDGSVKVVVRKINKDGEETKKLYSRTFKYGETKEIRLYGMGGEDKFVLNGNGRKSILVRIIGGPGADTVENSAIHASGNKTRIYDLSTEANAVIGEGKELKKFSSDPAVNDYDRKSFKYNILAPLVTAAFNPDDGVFLGAGFKYTGNKFRRNPSVIHKLLVRHSLATNAFTVRYSSDFRRVIGKSDIFVYANLNAPDYVTNFFG
;
A
#
# COMPACT_ATOMS: atom_id res chain seq x y z
N MET A 1 -30.85 74.86 37.33
CA MET A 1 -31.42 73.66 36.66
C MET A 1 -30.89 73.37 35.25
N LYS A 2 -30.24 74.30 34.52
CA LYS A 2 -29.74 74.03 33.14
C LYS A 2 -28.34 73.38 33.01
N ARG A 3 -27.57 73.18 34.09
CA ARG A 3 -26.22 72.57 34.05
C ARG A 3 -26.17 71.09 34.45
N ILE A 4 -27.25 70.53 35.01
CA ILE A 4 -27.33 69.12 35.42
C ILE A 4 -27.82 68.21 34.28
N TYR A 5 -28.63 68.75 33.36
CA TYR A 5 -29.11 68.01 32.18
C TYR A 5 -28.02 67.72 31.14
N THR A 6 -27.00 68.59 31.02
CA THR A 6 -25.92 68.40 30.04
C THR A 6 -24.95 67.30 30.46
N TRP A 7 -24.76 67.08 31.76
CA TRP A 7 -23.91 65.99 32.28
C TRP A 7 -24.62 64.64 32.28
N LEU A 8 -25.95 64.60 32.48
CA LEU A 8 -26.74 63.36 32.38
C LEU A 8 -26.85 62.84 30.94
N VAL A 9 -26.91 63.72 29.93
CA VAL A 9 -26.91 63.32 28.52
C VAL A 9 -25.53 62.85 28.04
N LEU A 10 -24.43 63.42 28.57
CA LEU A 10 -23.07 62.93 28.29
C LEU A 10 -22.78 61.59 29.00
N LEU A 11 -23.28 61.37 30.21
CA LEU A 11 -23.16 60.07 30.91
C LEU A 11 -24.01 58.96 30.27
N PHE A 12 -25.17 59.28 29.67
CA PHE A 12 -25.97 58.31 28.90
C PHE A 12 -25.39 58.02 27.50
N SER A 13 -24.61 58.94 26.95
CA SER A 13 -23.92 58.77 25.66
C SER A 13 -22.62 57.98 25.78
N ILE A 14 -21.99 57.97 26.96
CA ILE A 14 -20.77 57.18 27.24
C ILE A 14 -21.10 55.76 27.72
N PHE A 15 -22.31 55.50 28.23
CA PHE A 15 -22.78 54.15 28.58
C PHE A 15 -23.45 53.37 27.43
N SER A 16 -23.66 53.98 26.27
CA SER A 16 -24.27 53.32 25.10
C SER A 16 -23.26 52.96 23.99
N ALA A 17 -21.96 53.13 24.24
CA ALA A 17 -20.90 52.88 23.26
C ALA A 17 -20.04 51.63 23.56
N THR A 18 -20.56 50.67 24.32
CA THR A 18 -20.17 49.26 24.10
C THR A 18 -20.97 48.77 22.91
N ALA A 19 -20.62 49.26 21.72
CA ALA A 19 -20.93 48.54 20.51
C ALA A 19 -20.26 47.18 20.65
N SER A 20 -21.03 46.13 20.97
CA SER A 20 -20.60 44.76 20.69
C SER A 20 -20.20 44.75 19.23
N ALA A 21 -18.89 44.72 18.96
CA ALA A 21 -18.40 44.48 17.62
C ALA A 21 -19.12 43.22 17.13
N GLN A 22 -19.87 43.33 16.05
CA GLN A 22 -20.64 42.23 15.51
C GLN A 22 -19.64 41.15 15.11
N ASP A 23 -19.59 40.05 15.86
CA ASP A 23 -18.60 38.99 15.69
C ASP A 23 -18.74 38.41 14.28
N THR A 24 -17.77 38.69 13.42
CA THR A 24 -17.85 38.34 12.00
C THR A 24 -17.37 36.92 11.75
N ILE A 25 -17.88 36.29 10.69
CA ILE A 25 -17.46 34.93 10.30
C ILE A 25 -16.00 34.98 9.82
N ALA A 26 -15.13 34.28 10.53
CA ALA A 26 -13.73 34.08 10.16
C ALA A 26 -13.60 33.00 9.07
N TYR A 27 -14.35 31.90 9.19
CA TYR A 27 -14.31 30.80 8.24
C TYR A 27 -15.62 29.98 8.22
N ARG A 28 -16.00 29.48 7.05
CA ARG A 28 -17.18 28.63 6.84
C ARG A 28 -16.78 27.26 6.27
N ILE A 29 -17.36 26.20 6.80
CA ILE A 29 -17.17 24.83 6.30
C ILE A 29 -18.54 24.21 6.04
N ILE A 30 -18.79 23.80 4.81
CA ILE A 30 -20.03 23.16 4.36
C ILE A 30 -19.76 21.65 4.20
N LEU A 31 -20.60 20.81 4.78
CA LEU A 31 -20.41 19.36 4.88
C LEU A 31 -21.50 18.65 4.06
N VAL A 32 -21.11 18.01 2.95
CA VAL A 32 -22.04 17.32 2.04
C VAL A 32 -21.59 15.87 1.83
N GLY A 33 -22.25 14.89 2.43
CA GLY A 33 -21.98 13.46 2.20
C GLY A 33 -23.02 12.83 1.28
N ASP A 34 -22.62 11.72 0.64
CA ASP A 34 -23.54 10.81 -0.05
C ASP A 34 -24.37 11.49 -1.15
N ALA A 35 -23.71 12.40 -1.88
CA ALA A 35 -24.29 13.14 -2.99
C ALA A 35 -24.23 12.37 -4.32
N GLY A 36 -23.83 11.09 -4.32
CA GLY A 36 -23.59 10.31 -5.53
C GLY A 36 -24.81 9.79 -6.30
N LYS A 37 -26.00 10.37 -6.10
CA LYS A 37 -27.23 10.05 -6.83
C LYS A 37 -27.96 11.34 -7.22
N GLN A 38 -28.60 11.33 -8.40
CA GLN A 38 -29.46 12.41 -8.86
C GLN A 38 -30.94 12.10 -8.63
N VAL A 39 -31.73 13.14 -8.38
CA VAL A 39 -33.20 13.06 -8.32
C VAL A 39 -33.75 13.79 -9.54
N ASN A 40 -34.31 13.05 -10.50
CA ASN A 40 -34.83 13.59 -11.77
C ASN A 40 -33.81 14.49 -12.52
N GLY A 41 -32.54 14.09 -12.54
CA GLY A 41 -31.45 14.84 -13.18
C GLY A 41 -30.94 16.07 -12.41
N ARG A 42 -31.42 16.31 -11.19
CA ARG A 42 -31.03 17.45 -10.33
C ARG A 42 -30.41 17.00 -9.01
N HIS A 43 -29.73 17.93 -8.34
CA HIS A 43 -29.23 17.81 -6.96
C HIS A 43 -29.78 18.96 -6.10
N PRO A 44 -31.00 18.82 -5.54
CA PRO A 44 -31.67 19.90 -4.81
C PRO A 44 -30.85 20.51 -3.67
N GLU A 45 -30.08 19.70 -2.95
CA GLU A 45 -29.26 20.18 -1.82
C GLU A 45 -28.04 21.00 -2.28
N LEU A 46 -27.41 20.63 -3.42
CA LEU A 46 -26.32 21.41 -4.00
C LEU A 46 -26.83 22.74 -4.59
N GLU A 47 -28.02 22.72 -5.18
CA GLU A 47 -28.70 23.93 -5.65
C GLU A 47 -29.04 24.87 -4.48
N LEU A 48 -29.56 24.34 -3.37
CA LEU A 48 -29.82 25.10 -2.15
C LEU A 48 -28.53 25.71 -1.58
N MET A 49 -27.46 24.92 -1.48
CA MET A 49 -26.15 25.40 -1.03
C MET A 49 -25.68 26.61 -1.84
N LYS A 50 -25.71 26.51 -3.18
CA LYS A 50 -25.36 27.62 -4.07
C LYS A 50 -26.24 28.85 -3.88
N ALA A 51 -27.54 28.65 -3.74
CA ALA A 51 -28.49 29.74 -3.58
C ALA A 51 -28.32 30.45 -2.24
N ARG A 52 -27.90 29.73 -1.19
CA ARG A 52 -27.87 30.23 0.18
C ARG A 52 -26.55 30.86 0.58
N PHE A 53 -25.44 30.35 0.06
CA PHE A 53 -24.11 30.75 0.51
C PHE A 53 -23.31 31.42 -0.60
N LYS A 54 -22.70 32.56 -0.28
CA LYS A 54 -21.62 33.12 -1.08
C LYS A 54 -20.39 32.23 -0.88
N LEU A 55 -20.07 31.42 -1.89
CA LEU A 55 -18.90 30.54 -1.90
C LEU A 55 -17.62 31.35 -2.16
N ASP A 56 -17.12 32.03 -1.14
CA ASP A 56 -15.91 32.86 -1.17
C ASP A 56 -14.65 32.12 -0.67
N ASP A 57 -13.52 32.83 -0.60
CA ASP A 57 -12.20 32.31 -0.20
C ASP A 57 -12.11 31.92 1.30
N ARG A 58 -13.12 32.28 2.09
CA ARG A 58 -13.29 31.86 3.49
C ARG A 58 -14.25 30.69 3.63
N THR A 59 -14.61 30.05 2.52
CA THR A 59 -15.52 28.91 2.48
C THR A 59 -14.81 27.66 1.97
N THR A 60 -14.93 26.56 2.70
CA THR A 60 -14.56 25.22 2.25
C THR A 60 -15.81 24.32 2.16
N VAL A 61 -15.94 23.56 1.07
CA VAL A 61 -16.97 22.52 0.91
C VAL A 61 -16.31 21.14 0.97
N LEU A 62 -16.77 20.29 1.88
CA LEU A 62 -16.29 18.92 2.04
C LEU A 62 -17.32 17.96 1.49
N PHE A 63 -16.95 17.21 0.45
CA PHE A 63 -17.71 16.07 -0.02
C PHE A 63 -17.28 14.82 0.77
N LEU A 64 -18.12 14.37 1.72
CA LEU A 64 -17.78 13.39 2.76
C LEU A 64 -17.93 11.93 2.31
N GLY A 65 -17.62 11.61 1.06
CA GLY A 65 -17.68 10.24 0.52
C GLY A 65 -18.99 9.87 -0.15
N ASP A 66 -18.94 8.72 -0.82
CA ASP A 66 -19.99 8.19 -1.68
C ASP A 66 -20.41 9.19 -2.76
N ASN A 67 -19.38 9.70 -3.43
CA ASN A 67 -19.53 10.71 -4.47
C ASN A 67 -20.15 10.12 -5.74
N VAL A 68 -20.03 8.80 -5.98
CA VAL A 68 -20.64 8.11 -7.11
C VAL A 68 -21.24 6.75 -6.71
N TYR A 69 -22.57 6.62 -6.78
CA TYR A 69 -23.25 5.34 -6.52
C TYR A 69 -23.37 4.44 -7.77
N GLN A 70 -23.38 3.11 -7.63
CA GLN A 70 -23.11 2.32 -6.42
C GLN A 70 -21.69 1.76 -6.34
N HIS A 71 -20.88 1.98 -7.38
CA HIS A 71 -19.60 1.28 -7.59
C HIS A 71 -18.48 2.25 -8.05
N GLY A 72 -18.57 3.53 -7.65
CA GLY A 72 -17.56 4.53 -7.99
C GLY A 72 -17.54 4.88 -9.48
N LEU A 73 -16.44 5.50 -9.90
CA LEU A 73 -16.16 5.76 -11.31
C LEU A 73 -15.50 4.51 -11.96
N PRO A 74 -16.15 3.84 -12.92
CA PRO A 74 -15.61 2.65 -13.57
C PRO A 74 -14.44 3.02 -14.50
N ASP A 75 -13.83 2.02 -15.15
CA ASP A 75 -12.92 2.26 -16.27
C ASP A 75 -13.59 3.11 -17.37
N SER A 76 -12.81 3.96 -18.04
CA SER A 76 -13.32 4.82 -19.12
C SER A 76 -13.96 4.06 -20.29
N LEU A 77 -13.58 2.79 -20.49
CA LEU A 77 -14.14 1.88 -21.49
C LEU A 77 -15.40 1.14 -21.01
N ALA A 78 -15.74 1.22 -19.73
CA ALA A 78 -16.93 0.56 -19.23
C ALA A 78 -18.20 1.22 -19.80
N ALA A 79 -19.18 0.40 -20.21
CA ALA A 79 -20.41 0.88 -20.84
C ALA A 79 -21.20 1.92 -20.02
N ASN A 80 -21.03 1.96 -18.70
CA ASN A 80 -21.69 2.89 -17.79
C ASN A 80 -20.82 4.08 -17.35
N TYR A 81 -19.62 4.28 -17.91
CA TYR A 81 -18.71 5.36 -17.50
C TYR A 81 -19.34 6.76 -17.63
N ALA A 82 -19.97 7.06 -18.78
CA ALA A 82 -20.54 8.38 -19.04
C ALA A 82 -21.63 8.78 -18.02
N GLU A 83 -22.49 7.83 -17.61
CA GLU A 83 -23.50 8.04 -16.57
C GLU A 83 -22.85 8.37 -15.22
N LYS A 84 -21.82 7.61 -14.83
CA LYS A 84 -21.12 7.76 -13.55
C LYS A 84 -20.33 9.07 -13.48
N LYS A 85 -19.66 9.43 -14.58
CA LYS A 85 -18.96 10.71 -14.74
C LYS A 85 -19.90 11.91 -14.57
N LEU A 86 -21.11 11.85 -15.13
CA LEU A 86 -22.07 12.96 -15.05
C LEU A 86 -22.49 13.29 -13.60
N ILE A 87 -22.59 12.27 -12.73
CA ILE A 87 -22.90 12.46 -11.31
C ILE A 87 -21.81 13.28 -10.61
N LEU A 88 -20.55 12.97 -10.91
CA LEU A 88 -19.40 13.67 -10.35
C LEU A 88 -19.26 15.07 -10.94
N ASP A 89 -19.52 15.24 -12.24
CA ASP A 89 -19.52 16.54 -12.92
C ASP A 89 -20.50 17.52 -12.28
N ASN A 90 -21.69 17.06 -11.88
CA ASN A 90 -22.67 17.92 -11.23
C ASN A 90 -22.21 18.44 -9.86
N GLN A 91 -21.49 17.62 -9.10
CA GLN A 91 -20.87 18.04 -7.84
C GLN A 91 -19.74 19.05 -8.10
N ILE A 92 -18.86 18.78 -9.07
CA ILE A 92 -17.77 19.69 -9.44
C ILE A 92 -18.31 21.04 -9.93
N ASN A 93 -19.30 21.02 -10.83
CA ASN A 93 -19.96 22.21 -11.35
C ASN A 93 -20.71 22.98 -10.26
N SER A 94 -20.98 22.37 -9.10
CA SER A 94 -21.56 23.06 -7.96
C SER A 94 -20.59 24.07 -7.28
N ILE A 95 -19.28 23.93 -7.51
CA ILE A 95 -18.25 24.78 -6.91
C ILE A 95 -17.39 25.50 -7.96
N LYS A 96 -17.25 24.91 -9.14
CA LYS A 96 -16.43 25.43 -10.24
C LYS A 96 -16.74 26.90 -10.52
N GLY A 97 -15.68 27.71 -10.60
CA GLY A 97 -15.78 29.16 -10.87
C GLY A 97 -16.03 30.02 -9.63
N THR A 98 -16.08 29.44 -8.43
CA THR A 98 -16.15 30.18 -7.16
C THR A 98 -14.78 30.20 -6.46
N PRO A 99 -14.48 31.19 -5.60
CA PRO A 99 -13.25 31.19 -4.80
C PRO A 99 -13.18 30.12 -3.69
N ALA A 100 -14.30 29.47 -3.35
CA ALA A 100 -14.34 28.45 -2.30
C ALA A 100 -13.49 27.23 -2.64
N GLN A 101 -12.88 26.63 -1.63
CA GLN A 101 -12.13 25.37 -1.76
C GLN A 101 -13.09 24.19 -1.65
N ALA A 102 -12.90 23.13 -2.44
CA ALA A 102 -13.64 21.89 -2.31
C ALA A 102 -12.73 20.68 -2.21
N TRP A 103 -13.07 19.76 -1.30
CA TRP A 103 -12.34 18.53 -1.05
C TRP A 103 -13.26 17.32 -1.15
N PHE A 104 -12.97 16.42 -2.08
CA PHE A 104 -13.65 15.14 -2.27
C PHE A 104 -12.94 14.05 -1.47
N ILE A 105 -13.63 13.51 -0.47
CA ILE A 105 -13.20 12.35 0.31
C ILE A 105 -13.89 11.12 -0.27
N PRO A 106 -13.22 9.96 -0.45
CA PRO A 106 -13.87 8.74 -0.92
C PRO A 106 -14.70 8.04 0.17
N GLY A 107 -15.78 7.40 -0.25
CA GLY A 107 -16.59 6.48 0.55
C GLY A 107 -16.51 5.03 0.09
N ASN A 108 -17.25 4.14 0.74
CA ASN A 108 -17.21 2.71 0.42
C ASN A 108 -17.77 2.39 -0.97
N HIS A 109 -18.72 3.17 -1.48
CA HIS A 109 -19.22 3.00 -2.83
C HIS A 109 -18.21 3.45 -3.88
N ASP A 110 -17.43 4.49 -3.61
CA ASP A 110 -16.32 4.93 -4.47
C ASP A 110 -15.25 3.81 -4.56
N TRP A 111 -15.02 3.07 -3.48
CA TRP A 111 -14.16 1.86 -3.41
C TRP A 111 -14.83 0.57 -3.92
N ASN A 112 -15.78 0.66 -4.85
CA ASN A 112 -16.51 -0.49 -5.39
C ASN A 112 -17.11 -1.42 -4.30
N LYS A 113 -17.61 -0.85 -3.20
CA LYS A 113 -18.14 -1.57 -2.02
C LYS A 113 -17.14 -2.55 -1.38
N GLY A 114 -15.87 -2.20 -1.39
CA GLY A 114 -14.82 -3.01 -0.76
C GLY A 114 -14.36 -4.21 -1.57
N LYS A 115 -14.69 -4.28 -2.87
CA LYS A 115 -14.19 -5.32 -3.78
C LYS A 115 -12.71 -5.11 -4.09
N ARG A 116 -12.05 -6.17 -4.58
CA ARG A 116 -10.61 -6.22 -4.83
C ARG A 116 -10.11 -5.22 -5.88
N ASP A 117 -10.96 -4.85 -6.84
CA ASP A 117 -10.72 -3.83 -7.86
C ASP A 117 -11.08 -2.41 -7.40
N GLY A 118 -11.56 -2.23 -6.16
CA GLY A 118 -11.95 -0.93 -5.61
C GLY A 118 -10.82 0.11 -5.63
N PHE A 119 -9.55 -0.31 -5.54
CA PHE A 119 -8.42 0.59 -5.69
C PHE A 119 -8.36 1.25 -7.08
N ASN A 120 -8.65 0.49 -8.14
CA ASN A 120 -8.68 1.03 -9.50
C ASN A 120 -9.78 2.09 -9.64
N GLN A 121 -10.96 1.86 -9.07
CA GLN A 121 -12.06 2.84 -9.07
C GLN A 121 -11.68 4.14 -8.37
N ILE A 122 -10.96 4.06 -7.25
CA ILE A 122 -10.46 5.25 -6.56
C ILE A 122 -9.40 5.97 -7.38
N GLN A 123 -8.49 5.24 -8.04
CA GLN A 123 -7.53 5.87 -8.93
C GLN A 123 -8.22 6.58 -10.10
N HIS A 124 -9.19 5.93 -10.76
CA HIS A 124 -9.95 6.55 -11.85
C HIS A 124 -10.66 7.83 -11.39
N GLN A 125 -11.30 7.80 -10.22
CA GLN A 125 -12.02 8.94 -9.67
C GLN A 125 -11.08 10.08 -9.24
N SER A 126 -9.99 9.75 -8.53
CA SER A 126 -8.98 10.72 -8.12
C SER A 126 -8.29 11.36 -9.32
N HIS A 127 -7.89 10.55 -10.31
CA HIS A 127 -7.28 11.04 -11.55
C HIS A 127 -8.25 11.89 -12.35
N TYR A 128 -9.52 11.50 -12.42
CA TYR A 128 -10.52 12.29 -13.11
C TYR A 128 -10.65 13.69 -12.50
N VAL A 129 -10.85 13.81 -11.18
CA VAL A 129 -10.99 15.10 -10.49
C VAL A 129 -9.74 15.97 -10.69
N GLU A 130 -8.55 15.40 -10.47
CA GLU A 130 -7.29 16.15 -10.60
C GLU A 130 -6.93 16.48 -12.05
N SER A 131 -7.31 15.66 -13.03
CA SER A 131 -7.04 15.91 -14.46
C SER A 131 -7.74 17.16 -15.00
N LEU A 132 -8.79 17.63 -14.32
CA LEU A 132 -9.47 18.88 -14.66
C LEU A 132 -8.63 20.12 -14.35
N GLN A 133 -7.55 19.97 -13.56
CA GLN A 133 -6.61 21.05 -13.19
C GLN A 133 -7.31 22.30 -12.62
N LEU A 134 -8.36 22.09 -11.83
CA LEU A 134 -9.09 23.18 -11.20
C LEU A 134 -8.33 23.63 -9.93
N PRO A 135 -8.08 24.94 -9.75
CA PRO A 135 -7.19 25.44 -8.69
C PRO A 135 -7.80 25.35 -7.28
N ASN A 136 -9.10 25.09 -7.16
CA ASN A 136 -9.87 25.13 -5.91
C ASN A 136 -10.68 23.85 -5.65
N ILE A 137 -10.49 22.79 -6.45
CA ILE A 137 -11.21 21.53 -6.31
C ILE A 137 -10.20 20.40 -6.28
N HIS A 138 -10.24 19.61 -5.22
CA HIS A 138 -9.23 18.60 -4.93
C HIS A 138 -9.86 17.29 -4.48
N PHE A 139 -9.21 16.18 -4.77
CA PHE A 139 -9.50 14.87 -4.21
C PHE A 139 -8.50 14.56 -3.08
N ALA A 140 -9.00 14.14 -1.91
CA ALA A 140 -8.14 13.83 -0.78
C ALA A 140 -8.66 12.68 0.08
N PRO A 141 -7.79 11.70 0.43
CA PRO A 141 -6.39 11.58 0.00
C PRO A 141 -6.25 11.09 -1.45
N LEU A 142 -5.15 11.47 -2.11
CA LEU A 142 -4.85 11.07 -3.49
C LEU A 142 -4.39 9.62 -3.60
N GLU A 143 -4.52 9.03 -4.80
CA GLU A 143 -3.96 7.71 -5.16
C GLU A 143 -4.39 6.57 -4.23
N GLY A 144 -5.60 6.66 -3.65
CA GLY A 144 -6.12 5.68 -2.70
C GLY A 144 -5.33 5.57 -1.40
N CYS A 145 -4.47 6.55 -1.08
CA CYS A 145 -3.72 6.56 0.17
C CYS A 145 -4.65 6.80 1.37
N PRO A 146 -4.27 6.33 2.58
CA PRO A 146 -5.12 6.50 3.77
C PRO A 146 -5.16 7.92 4.36
N GLY A 147 -4.19 8.78 4.01
CA GLY A 147 -3.90 10.02 4.73
C GLY A 147 -3.00 9.78 5.97
N PRO A 148 -3.02 10.69 6.97
CA PRO A 148 -3.86 11.88 7.01
C PRO A 148 -3.35 12.99 6.10
N VAL A 149 -4.27 13.72 5.47
CA VAL A 149 -3.98 14.95 4.73
C VAL A 149 -4.27 16.14 5.62
N GLU A 150 -3.27 16.96 5.87
CA GLU A 150 -3.31 18.09 6.80
C GLU A 150 -3.42 19.40 6.01
N ILE A 151 -4.59 20.04 6.06
CA ILE A 151 -4.92 21.24 5.28
C ILE A 151 -5.08 22.43 6.22
N LYS A 152 -4.22 23.43 6.05
CA LYS A 152 -4.32 24.70 6.77
C LYS A 152 -5.47 25.52 6.19
N LEU A 153 -6.56 25.66 6.94
CA LEU A 153 -7.68 26.56 6.56
C LEU A 153 -7.38 28.01 6.97
N THR A 154 -6.90 28.19 8.20
CA THR A 154 -6.39 29.46 8.72
C THR A 154 -5.15 29.20 9.60
N ASN A 155 -4.61 30.22 10.28
CA ASN A 155 -3.54 29.98 11.27
C ASN A 155 -4.01 29.12 12.45
N ASP A 156 -5.31 29.19 12.77
CA ASP A 156 -5.89 28.61 13.98
C ASP A 156 -6.87 27.46 13.69
N ILE A 157 -7.20 27.20 12.42
CA ILE A 157 -8.12 26.14 12.00
C ILE A 157 -7.40 25.22 11.01
N THR A 158 -7.44 23.92 11.28
CA THR A 158 -6.85 22.88 10.42
C THR A 158 -7.87 21.80 10.12
N LEU A 159 -7.95 21.42 8.85
CA LEU A 159 -8.73 20.29 8.37
C LEU A 159 -7.80 19.08 8.27
N LEU A 160 -8.20 17.96 8.88
CA LEU A 160 -7.47 16.70 8.85
C LEU A 160 -8.35 15.63 8.19
N ILE A 161 -7.98 15.21 6.98
CA ILE A 161 -8.75 14.26 6.16
C ILE A 161 -8.11 12.87 6.24
N ILE A 162 -8.94 11.83 6.39
CA ILE A 162 -8.53 10.43 6.17
C ILE A 162 -9.49 9.72 5.22
N ASP A 163 -8.96 8.74 4.48
CA ASP A 163 -9.78 7.72 3.83
C ASP A 163 -10.08 6.61 4.83
N SER A 164 -11.28 6.61 5.41
CA SER A 164 -11.68 5.59 6.37
C SER A 164 -12.01 4.26 5.70
N GLN A 165 -12.42 4.23 4.42
CA GLN A 165 -12.66 2.98 3.72
C GLN A 165 -11.36 2.20 3.50
N TRP A 166 -10.22 2.89 3.33
CA TRP A 166 -8.90 2.24 3.29
C TRP A 166 -8.64 1.36 4.53
N TRP A 167 -9.14 1.74 5.70
CA TRP A 167 -9.04 0.94 6.93
C TRP A 167 -9.85 -0.35 6.86
N PHE A 168 -11.01 -0.30 6.19
CA PHE A 168 -11.93 -1.43 6.03
C PHE A 168 -11.60 -2.33 4.83
N GLN A 169 -10.83 -1.83 3.88
CA GLN A 169 -10.40 -2.54 2.68
C GLN A 169 -9.48 -3.73 3.01
N GLN A 170 -9.99 -4.95 2.89
CA GLN A 170 -9.23 -6.18 3.24
C GLN A 170 -8.25 -6.61 2.15
N GLU A 171 -8.57 -6.35 0.88
CA GLU A 171 -7.72 -6.67 -0.28
C GLU A 171 -7.75 -5.53 -1.28
N GLY A 172 -6.67 -5.34 -2.06
CA GLY A 172 -6.67 -4.34 -3.13
C GLY A 172 -6.76 -2.91 -2.61
N ARG A 173 -5.84 -2.52 -1.74
CA ARG A 173 -5.51 -1.13 -1.37
C ARG A 173 -4.02 -0.88 -1.70
N PRO A 174 -3.52 0.37 -1.78
CA PRO A 174 -2.10 0.62 -2.02
C PRO A 174 -1.20 -0.26 -1.14
N GLY A 175 -0.33 -1.01 -1.80
CA GLY A 175 0.54 -1.96 -1.14
C GLY A 175 1.74 -1.29 -0.48
N GLU A 176 2.63 -2.11 0.06
CA GLU A 176 3.90 -1.66 0.63
C GLU A 176 4.65 -0.76 -0.35
N THR A 177 4.58 -1.01 -1.65
CA THR A 177 5.46 -0.40 -2.65
C THR A 177 5.01 0.97 -3.14
N SER A 178 3.87 1.44 -2.64
CA SER A 178 3.25 2.70 -3.02
C SER A 178 4.00 3.91 -2.46
N ASP A 179 3.79 5.08 -3.07
CA ASP A 179 4.25 6.37 -2.53
C ASP A 179 3.36 6.88 -1.38
N CYS A 180 2.40 6.06 -0.92
CA CYS A 180 1.62 6.40 0.26
C CYS A 180 2.52 6.48 1.50
N ASP A 181 2.33 7.56 2.24
CA ASP A 181 3.09 7.84 3.45
C ASP A 181 2.82 6.84 4.58
N CYS A 182 1.62 6.26 4.60
CA CYS A 182 1.19 5.22 5.54
C CYS A 182 0.71 4.00 4.73
N LYS A 183 1.19 2.81 5.11
CA LYS A 183 0.93 1.52 4.46
C LYS A 183 0.21 0.54 5.39
N THR A 184 0.15 0.85 6.68
CA THR A 184 -0.55 0.07 7.71
C THR A 184 -1.45 0.94 8.59
N ASN A 185 -2.44 0.33 9.24
CA ASN A 185 -3.34 1.02 10.16
C ASN A 185 -2.57 1.63 11.36
N ASP A 186 -1.50 0.97 11.81
CA ASP A 186 -0.61 1.47 12.88
C ASP A 186 0.18 2.71 12.42
N GLU A 187 0.68 2.71 11.18
CA GLU A 187 1.36 3.88 10.60
C GLU A 187 0.42 5.07 10.43
N LEU A 188 -0.81 4.82 9.96
CA LEU A 188 -1.86 5.85 9.87
C LEU A 188 -2.17 6.45 11.25
N THR A 189 -2.39 5.59 12.26
CA THR A 189 -2.64 6.01 13.64
C THR A 189 -1.49 6.87 14.19
N LEU A 190 -0.26 6.50 13.88
CA LEU A 190 0.92 7.24 14.30
C LEU A 190 1.07 8.58 13.56
N ALA A 191 0.84 8.61 12.24
CA ALA A 191 0.86 9.84 11.47
C ALA A 191 -0.24 10.82 11.93
N LEU A 192 -1.40 10.30 12.33
CA LEU A 192 -2.47 11.06 12.96
C LEU A 192 -2.06 11.66 14.31
N LYS A 193 -1.37 10.88 15.15
CA LYS A 193 -0.81 11.38 16.42
C LYS A 193 0.14 12.56 16.17
N ASP A 194 1.04 12.43 15.19
CA ASP A 194 1.98 13.48 14.80
C ASP A 194 1.26 14.75 14.28
N ALA A 195 0.25 14.58 13.43
CA ALA A 195 -0.57 15.67 12.89
C ALA A 195 -1.34 16.41 14.00
N LEU A 196 -1.99 15.66 14.90
CA LEU A 196 -2.71 16.25 16.04
C LEU A 196 -1.77 17.01 16.98
N TYR A 197 -0.54 16.53 17.21
CA TYR A 197 0.43 17.25 18.02
C TYR A 197 0.88 18.56 17.36
N ARG A 198 1.13 18.57 16.04
CA ARG A 198 1.47 19.80 15.31
C ARG A 198 0.35 20.84 15.37
N ASN A 199 -0.89 20.41 15.49
CA ASN A 199 -2.07 21.29 15.60
C ASN A 199 -2.66 21.38 17.00
N ARG A 200 -1.93 20.98 18.05
CA ARG A 200 -2.42 20.94 19.45
C ARG A 200 -3.02 22.25 19.99
N ASN A 201 -2.68 23.38 19.37
CA ASN A 201 -3.16 24.72 19.73
C ASN A 201 -4.20 25.28 18.73
N LYS A 202 -4.73 24.45 17.83
CA LYS A 202 -5.67 24.87 16.77
C LYS A 202 -7.01 24.16 16.94
N LEU A 203 -8.05 24.68 16.30
CA LEU A 203 -9.28 23.93 16.05
C LEU A 203 -9.03 22.91 14.93
N VAL A 204 -9.26 21.63 15.20
CA VAL A 204 -9.13 20.54 14.23
C VAL A 204 -10.51 20.08 13.78
N ILE A 205 -10.76 20.14 12.47
CA ILE A 205 -11.90 19.49 11.83
C ILE A 205 -11.40 18.16 11.29
N PHE A 206 -11.80 17.06 11.95
CA PHE A 206 -11.43 15.71 11.56
C PHE A 206 -12.49 15.12 10.62
N ALA A 207 -12.16 14.96 9.35
CA ALA A 207 -13.08 14.53 8.31
C ALA A 207 -12.75 13.12 7.79
N ALA A 208 -13.77 12.26 7.78
CA ALA A 208 -13.72 10.90 7.26
C ALA A 208 -15.11 10.53 6.71
N HIS A 209 -15.21 9.59 5.76
CA HIS A 209 -16.52 9.13 5.29
C HIS A 209 -17.33 8.44 6.40
N HIS A 210 -16.76 7.36 6.98
CA HIS A 210 -17.37 6.59 8.06
C HIS A 210 -17.47 7.37 9.39
N PRO A 211 -18.68 7.52 9.97
CA PRO A 211 -18.89 8.28 11.19
C PRO A 211 -18.48 7.50 12.44
N PHE A 212 -17.96 8.21 13.44
CA PHE A 212 -17.51 7.59 14.70
C PHE A 212 -18.69 7.18 15.59
N ARG A 213 -19.85 7.81 15.37
CA ARG A 213 -21.11 7.59 16.08
C ARG A 213 -22.25 7.83 15.13
N THR A 214 -23.29 7.01 15.22
CA THR A 214 -24.55 7.18 14.51
C THR A 214 -25.64 6.39 15.23
N HIS A 215 -26.87 6.92 15.22
CA HIS A 215 -28.08 6.23 15.67
C HIS A 215 -28.98 5.80 14.50
N GLY A 216 -28.41 5.69 13.30
CA GLY A 216 -29.06 5.14 12.12
C GLY A 216 -28.81 3.64 11.94
N GLU A 217 -29.04 3.14 10.73
CA GLU A 217 -29.03 1.72 10.39
C GLU A 217 -27.62 1.12 10.51
N HIS A 218 -26.59 1.87 10.10
CA HIS A 218 -25.20 1.46 10.26
C HIS A 218 -24.73 1.48 11.72
N GLY A 219 -25.46 2.21 12.59
CA GLY A 219 -25.32 2.14 14.04
C GLY A 219 -25.97 0.91 14.69
N GLY A 220 -26.68 0.08 13.91
CA GLY A 220 -27.42 -1.08 14.40
C GLY A 220 -28.83 -0.75 14.91
N TYR A 221 -29.40 0.40 14.56
CA TYR A 221 -30.74 0.82 14.97
C TYR A 221 -31.76 0.59 13.85
N PHE A 222 -32.59 -0.44 14.00
CA PHE A 222 -33.63 -0.79 13.02
C PHE A 222 -35.04 -0.48 13.54
N THR A 223 -35.98 -0.21 12.63
CA THR A 223 -37.40 0.01 12.97
C THR A 223 -38.22 -1.28 12.87
N ILE A 224 -39.44 -1.26 13.44
CA ILE A 224 -40.38 -2.39 13.37
C ILE A 224 -40.64 -2.81 11.91
N LYS A 225 -40.62 -1.86 10.97
CA LYS A 225 -40.74 -2.15 9.54
C LYS A 225 -39.63 -3.10 9.07
N GLN A 226 -38.39 -2.90 9.47
CA GLN A 226 -37.26 -3.76 9.08
C GLN A 226 -37.28 -5.13 9.76
N HIS A 227 -37.88 -5.23 10.96
CA HIS A 227 -38.11 -6.50 11.65
C HIS A 227 -39.21 -7.35 11.01
N ILE A 228 -40.20 -6.69 10.39
CA ILE A 228 -41.35 -7.35 9.74
C ILE A 228 -41.12 -7.52 8.24
N PHE A 229 -40.42 -6.62 7.55
CA PHE A 229 -40.23 -6.60 6.10
C PHE A 229 -38.74 -6.42 5.72
N PRO A 230 -37.84 -7.33 6.11
CA PRO A 230 -36.39 -7.16 5.93
C PRO A 230 -35.95 -7.12 4.47
N LEU A 231 -36.76 -7.65 3.53
CA LEU A 231 -36.44 -7.66 2.10
C LEU A 231 -36.59 -6.27 1.45
N THR A 232 -37.21 -5.31 2.14
CA THR A 232 -37.27 -3.91 1.69
C THR A 232 -35.89 -3.24 1.64
N GLU A 233 -34.92 -3.76 2.39
CA GLU A 233 -33.50 -3.33 2.37
C GLU A 233 -32.78 -3.74 1.08
N VAL A 234 -33.23 -4.83 0.44
CA VAL A 234 -32.66 -5.33 -0.82
C VAL A 234 -33.36 -4.68 -2.02
N ASN A 235 -34.68 -4.46 -1.91
CA ASN A 235 -35.48 -3.78 -2.91
C ASN A 235 -36.66 -3.11 -2.21
N GLU A 236 -36.78 -1.79 -2.37
CA GLU A 236 -37.82 -0.97 -1.71
C GLU A 236 -39.26 -1.45 -2.00
N ASN A 237 -39.48 -2.24 -3.06
CA ASN A 237 -40.79 -2.77 -3.45
C ASN A 237 -41.13 -4.14 -2.84
N LEU A 238 -40.19 -4.80 -2.15
CA LEU A 238 -40.36 -6.15 -1.60
C LEU A 238 -40.97 -6.15 -0.18
N TYR A 239 -42.22 -5.70 -0.06
CA TYR A 239 -43.00 -5.72 1.20
C TYR A 239 -43.55 -7.13 1.52
N ILE A 240 -42.65 -8.08 1.75
CA ILE A 240 -43.02 -9.44 2.17
C ILE A 240 -42.86 -9.55 3.69
N PRO A 241 -43.96 -9.77 4.46
CA PRO A 241 -43.88 -9.87 5.91
C PRO A 241 -43.22 -11.19 6.31
N LEU A 242 -42.10 -11.10 7.02
CA LEU A 242 -41.36 -12.20 7.64
C LEU A 242 -41.24 -11.96 9.14
N PRO A 243 -42.35 -11.98 9.92
CA PRO A 243 -42.26 -11.85 11.37
C PRO A 243 -41.43 -13.00 11.98
N VAL A 244 -40.73 -12.74 13.09
CA VAL A 244 -39.79 -13.67 13.76
C VAL A 244 -38.51 -13.97 12.95
N ILE A 245 -38.63 -14.54 11.73
CA ILE A 245 -37.49 -14.90 10.87
C ILE A 245 -36.79 -13.64 10.32
N GLY A 246 -37.58 -12.64 9.92
CA GLY A 246 -37.06 -11.39 9.38
C GLY A 246 -36.36 -10.52 10.41
N SER A 247 -36.60 -10.75 11.70
CA SER A 247 -35.85 -10.12 12.79
C SER A 247 -34.43 -10.67 12.97
N ILE A 248 -34.12 -11.84 12.41
CA ILE A 248 -32.75 -12.41 12.45
C ILE A 248 -31.77 -11.48 11.70
N TYR A 249 -32.20 -10.87 10.59
CA TYR A 249 -31.35 -10.00 9.79
C TYR A 249 -30.98 -8.68 10.52
N PRO A 250 -31.94 -7.86 11.00
CA PRO A 250 -31.66 -6.72 11.87
C PRO A 250 -30.90 -7.09 13.14
N LEU A 251 -31.29 -8.16 13.86
CA LEU A 251 -30.62 -8.57 15.11
C LEU A 251 -29.17 -9.00 14.88
N SER A 252 -28.90 -9.76 13.81
CA SER A 252 -27.54 -10.14 13.41
C SER A 252 -26.70 -8.92 13.03
N ARG A 253 -27.27 -7.96 12.29
CA ARG A 253 -26.57 -6.72 11.92
C ARG A 253 -26.36 -5.78 13.12
N SER A 254 -27.27 -5.77 14.11
CA SER A 254 -27.10 -5.05 15.38
C SER A 254 -26.04 -5.66 16.29
N TRP A 255 -25.82 -6.99 16.27
CA TRP A 255 -24.88 -7.68 17.16
C TRP A 255 -23.50 -7.95 16.53
N PHE A 256 -23.47 -8.38 15.28
CA PHE A 256 -22.26 -8.75 14.54
C PHE A 256 -21.87 -7.71 13.48
N GLY A 257 -22.87 -7.09 12.82
CA GLY A 257 -22.67 -6.06 11.78
C GLY A 257 -21.98 -6.58 10.51
N ASN A 258 -22.12 -5.86 9.39
CA ASN A 258 -21.17 -5.94 8.29
C ASN A 258 -19.90 -5.14 8.65
N ILE A 259 -18.78 -5.33 7.96
CA ILE A 259 -17.54 -4.55 8.16
C ILE A 259 -17.73 -3.03 8.08
N GLN A 260 -18.83 -2.59 7.44
CA GLN A 260 -19.27 -1.20 7.27
C GLN A 260 -20.15 -0.68 8.43
N ASP A 261 -20.56 -1.55 9.36
CA ASP A 261 -21.44 -1.20 10.47
C ASP A 261 -20.65 -1.09 11.80
N LEU A 262 -21.05 -0.15 12.67
CA LEU A 262 -20.40 0.14 13.95
C LEU A 262 -20.23 -1.08 14.88
N PRO A 263 -21.19 -2.04 14.96
CA PRO A 263 -21.03 -3.22 15.81
C PRO A 263 -19.88 -4.15 15.41
N HIS A 264 -19.38 -4.07 14.18
CA HIS A 264 -18.38 -5.00 13.66
C HIS A 264 -17.01 -4.82 14.34
N PRO A 265 -16.26 -5.89 14.64
CA PRO A 265 -14.99 -5.81 15.37
C PRO A 265 -13.94 -4.89 14.72
N VAL A 266 -13.84 -4.89 13.39
CA VAL A 266 -12.89 -4.02 12.66
C VAL A 266 -13.28 -2.54 12.80
N TYR A 267 -14.57 -2.22 12.76
CA TYR A 267 -15.09 -0.86 12.96
C TYR A 267 -14.87 -0.39 14.39
N LYS A 268 -15.17 -1.25 15.37
CA LYS A 268 -14.85 -0.97 16.78
C LYS A 268 -13.38 -0.65 16.99
N LYS A 269 -12.47 -1.42 16.35
CA LYS A 269 -11.03 -1.17 16.43
C LYS A 269 -10.63 0.15 15.76
N TYR A 270 -11.25 0.51 14.63
CA TYR A 270 -11.08 1.83 13.98
C TYR A 270 -11.46 2.97 14.94
N ILE A 271 -12.69 2.95 15.48
CA ILE A 271 -13.17 3.96 16.43
C ILE A 271 -12.25 4.02 17.64
N GLN A 272 -11.97 2.89 18.30
CA GLN A 272 -11.14 2.84 19.51
C GLN A 272 -9.74 3.43 19.28
N SER A 273 -9.11 3.09 18.14
CA SER A 273 -7.76 3.57 17.82
C SER A 273 -7.73 5.07 17.61
N LEU A 274 -8.71 5.62 16.88
CA LEU A 274 -8.74 7.03 16.52
C LEU A 274 -9.34 7.92 17.60
N ASP A 275 -10.40 7.49 18.30
CA ASP A 275 -10.95 8.24 19.42
C ASP A 275 -9.94 8.38 20.57
N THR A 276 -9.13 7.36 20.82
CA THR A 276 -8.06 7.45 21.84
C THR A 276 -7.08 8.59 21.55
N LEU A 277 -6.84 8.91 20.27
CA LEU A 277 -5.99 10.02 19.86
C LEU A 277 -6.75 11.35 19.86
N LEU A 278 -7.91 11.38 19.21
CA LEU A 278 -8.71 12.60 19.05
C LEU A 278 -9.23 13.14 20.38
N ASN A 279 -9.55 12.27 21.35
CA ASN A 279 -9.98 12.68 22.69
C ASN A 279 -8.89 13.37 23.49
N LYS A 280 -7.60 13.20 23.14
CA LYS A 280 -6.49 13.93 23.77
C LYS A 280 -6.32 15.34 23.20
N HIS A 281 -6.94 15.61 22.05
CA HIS A 281 -6.91 16.92 21.43
C HIS A 281 -8.05 17.78 21.98
N PRO A 282 -7.78 18.96 22.55
CA PRO A 282 -8.79 19.74 23.28
C PRO A 282 -9.91 20.30 22.39
N TYR A 283 -9.65 20.48 21.09
CA TYR A 283 -10.58 21.14 20.15
C TYR A 283 -10.70 20.36 18.83
N ALA A 284 -11.23 19.14 18.86
CA ALA A 284 -11.45 18.32 17.66
C ALA A 284 -12.95 18.08 17.39
N ILE A 285 -13.43 18.49 16.20
CA ILE A 285 -14.80 18.20 15.72
C ILE A 285 -14.72 17.08 14.69
N ARG A 286 -15.48 16.00 14.88
CA ARG A 286 -15.51 14.86 13.96
C ARG A 286 -16.69 15.00 13.00
N VAL A 287 -16.42 14.89 11.70
CA VAL A 287 -17.43 14.99 10.66
C VAL A 287 -17.40 13.77 9.75
N GLY A 288 -18.57 13.25 9.37
CA GLY A 288 -18.68 12.16 8.40
C GLY A 288 -20.02 12.07 7.67
N GLY A 289 -20.08 11.21 6.66
CA GLY A 289 -21.27 10.88 5.86
C GLY A 289 -21.74 9.46 6.17
N HIS A 290 -21.77 8.59 5.15
CA HIS A 290 -22.03 7.13 5.17
C HIS A 290 -23.43 6.71 5.64
N GLU A 291 -23.86 7.24 6.77
CA GLU A 291 -25.24 7.11 7.21
C GLU A 291 -26.09 8.11 6.42
N HIS A 292 -27.15 7.64 5.76
CA HIS A 292 -28.03 8.49 4.95
C HIS A 292 -28.99 9.34 5.80
N THR A 293 -28.45 10.09 6.76
CA THR A 293 -29.17 10.91 7.76
C THR A 293 -28.36 12.16 8.10
N LEU A 294 -29.01 13.12 8.78
CA LEU A 294 -28.35 14.27 9.40
C LEU A 294 -28.38 14.12 10.91
N GLN A 295 -27.22 14.15 11.58
CA GLN A 295 -27.15 14.00 13.03
C GLN A 295 -26.11 14.94 13.66
N TYR A 296 -26.40 15.40 14.86
CA TYR A 296 -25.41 15.99 15.77
C TYR A 296 -25.49 15.26 17.11
N MET A 297 -24.34 14.74 17.54
CA MET A 297 -24.18 13.98 18.77
C MET A 297 -23.04 14.57 19.60
N GLU A 298 -23.22 14.53 20.92
CA GLU A 298 -22.26 15.03 21.89
C GLU A 298 -21.99 13.97 22.96
N ASN A 299 -20.74 13.49 23.05
CA ASN A 299 -20.35 12.50 24.05
C ASN A 299 -19.06 12.90 24.75
N ASN A 300 -19.09 13.00 26.09
CA ASN A 300 -17.93 13.41 26.90
C ASN A 300 -17.26 14.71 26.41
N GLY A 301 -18.09 15.70 26.01
CA GLY A 301 -17.63 16.98 25.45
C GLY A 301 -17.12 16.92 24.01
N GLN A 302 -17.11 15.74 23.38
CA GLN A 302 -16.69 15.55 21.99
C GLN A 302 -17.85 15.75 21.02
N GLN A 303 -17.56 16.44 19.92
CA GLN A 303 -18.54 16.85 18.92
C GLN A 303 -18.51 15.90 17.73
N HIS A 304 -19.64 15.25 17.41
CA HIS A 304 -19.79 14.34 16.28
C HIS A 304 -20.92 14.82 15.36
N ILE A 305 -20.60 15.04 14.09
CA ILE A 305 -21.54 15.53 13.08
C ILE A 305 -21.62 14.51 11.95
N VAL A 306 -22.83 14.09 11.62
CA VAL A 306 -23.12 13.23 10.48
C VAL A 306 -23.92 14.05 9.47
N SER A 307 -23.40 14.15 8.25
CA SER A 307 -24.00 14.88 7.13
C SER A 307 -23.99 13.99 5.88
N GLY A 308 -24.64 12.83 5.95
CA GLY A 308 -24.63 11.82 4.87
C GLY A 308 -25.93 11.77 4.06
N ALA A 309 -26.77 12.81 4.09
CA ALA A 309 -28.08 12.82 3.44
C ALA A 309 -28.12 13.70 2.18
N GLY A 310 -27.04 13.80 1.41
CA GLY A 310 -26.97 14.70 0.25
C GLY A 310 -27.87 14.29 -0.92
N SER A 311 -28.18 12.99 -1.07
CA SER A 311 -29.05 12.48 -2.14
C SER A 311 -29.93 11.27 -1.77
N LYS A 312 -29.77 10.76 -0.54
CA LYS A 312 -30.51 9.62 0.00
C LYS A 312 -30.99 9.93 1.43
N GLN A 313 -31.95 9.12 1.87
CA GLN A 313 -32.55 9.20 3.20
C GLN A 313 -32.68 7.79 3.78
N SER A 314 -32.56 7.70 5.11
CA SER A 314 -32.74 6.49 5.90
C SER A 314 -33.29 6.85 7.27
N GLN A 315 -33.66 5.85 8.07
CA GLN A 315 -34.28 6.08 9.37
C GLN A 315 -33.24 6.34 10.47
N VAL A 316 -33.61 7.13 11.47
CA VAL A 316 -32.71 7.47 12.59
C VAL A 316 -33.46 7.52 13.91
N LYS A 317 -32.80 7.05 14.98
CA LYS A 317 -33.34 7.13 16.35
C LYS A 317 -32.64 8.23 17.16
N TYR A 318 -33.33 8.72 18.19
CA TYR A 318 -32.71 9.55 19.23
C TYR A 318 -32.10 8.65 20.30
N GLY A 319 -30.77 8.70 20.44
CA GLY A 319 -30.02 8.08 21.52
C GLY A 319 -29.68 9.05 22.65
N LYS A 320 -28.94 8.55 23.66
CA LYS A 320 -28.59 9.31 24.87
C LYS A 320 -27.72 10.55 24.60
N ASP A 321 -26.86 10.46 23.59
CA ASP A 321 -25.93 11.50 23.14
C ASP A 321 -26.40 12.24 21.89
N THR A 322 -27.59 11.94 21.35
CA THR A 322 -28.18 12.68 20.23
C THR A 322 -28.68 14.06 20.68
N ARG A 323 -28.22 15.11 20.00
CA ARG A 323 -28.72 16.48 20.16
C ARG A 323 -29.65 16.89 19.03
N PHE A 324 -29.42 16.34 17.85
CA PHE A 324 -30.28 16.49 16.67
C PHE A 324 -30.17 15.27 15.77
N ALA A 325 -31.29 14.86 15.18
CA ALA A 325 -31.35 13.83 14.14
C ALA A 325 -32.51 14.13 13.16
N ASN A 326 -32.26 13.91 11.87
CA ASN A 326 -33.24 14.08 10.79
C ASN A 326 -33.05 13.00 9.70
N GLU A 327 -34.17 12.44 9.24
CA GLU A 327 -34.21 11.37 8.22
C GLU A 327 -34.13 11.91 6.78
N GLY A 328 -34.52 13.16 6.54
CA GLY A 328 -34.60 13.76 5.21
C GLY A 328 -33.27 14.24 4.65
N THR A 329 -33.26 14.57 3.36
CA THR A 329 -32.06 15.06 2.66
C THR A 329 -31.62 16.44 3.15
N GLY A 330 -30.32 16.72 3.07
CA GLY A 330 -29.77 18.03 3.43
C GLY A 330 -28.27 18.01 3.65
N PHE A 331 -27.76 19.06 4.31
CA PHE A 331 -26.34 19.24 4.60
C PHE A 331 -26.11 20.08 5.86
N ALA A 332 -24.90 20.02 6.41
CA ALA A 332 -24.50 20.77 7.61
C ALA A 332 -23.51 21.89 7.27
N VAL A 333 -23.53 22.97 8.07
CA VAL A 333 -22.62 24.12 7.94
C VAL A 333 -22.06 24.49 9.30
N LEU A 334 -20.74 24.60 9.37
CA LEU A 334 -19.99 25.16 10.48
C LEU A 334 -19.54 26.58 10.14
N GLU A 335 -19.89 27.54 10.99
CA GLU A 335 -19.42 28.93 10.88
C GLU A 335 -18.62 29.27 12.13
N ILE A 336 -17.33 29.53 11.92
CA ILE A 336 -16.40 29.91 12.98
C ILE A 336 -16.22 31.42 12.93
N SER A 337 -16.46 32.09 14.05
CA SER A 337 -16.34 33.53 14.15
C SER A 337 -14.91 33.97 14.50
N THR A 338 -14.62 35.26 14.32
CA THR A 338 -13.36 35.87 14.74
C THR A 338 -13.11 35.77 16.25
N GLY A 339 -14.17 35.75 17.05
CA GLY A 339 -14.11 35.54 18.50
C GLY A 339 -13.97 34.06 18.93
N GLY A 340 -13.90 33.13 17.98
CA GLY A 340 -13.78 31.69 18.25
C GLY A 340 -15.11 30.99 18.59
N ASN A 341 -16.25 31.66 18.41
CA ASN A 341 -17.56 31.03 18.52
C ASN A 341 -17.80 30.11 17.31
N ILE A 342 -18.40 28.95 17.53
CA ILE A 342 -18.64 27.95 16.49
C ILE A 342 -20.14 27.69 16.39
N GLY A 343 -20.76 28.12 15.30
CA GLY A 343 -22.15 27.82 14.98
C GLY A 343 -22.26 26.57 14.11
N LEU A 344 -23.20 25.67 14.43
CA LEU A 344 -23.58 24.53 13.61
C LEU A 344 -25.03 24.69 13.14
N THR A 345 -25.26 24.64 11.83
CA THR A 345 -26.61 24.70 11.25
C THR A 345 -26.81 23.59 10.22
N PHE A 346 -27.96 22.92 10.25
CA PHE A 346 -28.39 21.95 9.23
C PHE A 346 -29.44 22.57 8.32
N TYR A 347 -29.33 22.32 7.02
CA TYR A 347 -30.20 22.83 5.96
C TYR A 347 -30.82 21.69 5.16
N SER A 348 -31.99 21.94 4.58
CA SER A 348 -32.64 21.00 3.65
C SER A 348 -33.54 21.72 2.67
N SER A 349 -33.51 21.31 1.39
CA SER A 349 -34.44 21.81 0.37
C SER A 349 -35.91 21.54 0.76
N LEU A 350 -36.15 20.50 1.55
CA LEU A 350 -37.46 20.06 2.04
C LEU A 350 -37.89 20.76 3.35
N ALA A 351 -37.01 21.57 3.97
CA ALA A 351 -37.36 22.30 5.17
C ALA A 351 -38.52 23.28 4.91
N LYS A 352 -39.46 23.34 5.86
CA LYS A 352 -40.65 24.20 5.78
C LYS A 352 -40.36 25.66 6.11
N SER A 353 -39.25 25.95 6.78
CA SER A 353 -38.88 27.33 7.13
C SER A 353 -38.44 28.11 5.89
N ASP A 354 -38.68 29.42 5.90
CA ASP A 354 -38.28 30.32 4.80
C ASP A 354 -36.75 30.36 4.62
N ASP A 355 -36.01 30.13 5.70
CA ASP A 355 -34.55 30.06 5.68
C ASP A 355 -33.98 28.67 5.37
N LYS A 356 -34.86 27.68 5.17
CA LYS A 356 -34.53 26.28 4.89
C LYS A 356 -33.65 25.60 5.94
N VAL A 357 -33.68 26.11 7.18
CA VAL A 357 -32.97 25.56 8.34
C VAL A 357 -33.79 24.45 9.00
N LEU A 358 -33.14 23.31 9.26
CA LEU A 358 -33.69 22.22 10.07
C LEU A 358 -33.35 22.37 11.55
N TYR A 359 -32.13 22.80 11.86
CA TYR A 359 -31.62 22.91 13.23
C TYR A 359 -30.43 23.85 13.29
N ARG A 360 -30.30 24.61 14.39
CA ARG A 360 -29.16 25.49 14.66
C ARG A 360 -28.75 25.37 16.13
N THR A 361 -27.44 25.30 16.38
CA THR A 361 -26.87 25.28 17.73
C THR A 361 -25.48 25.93 17.75
N SER A 362 -24.96 26.21 18.94
CA SER A 362 -23.58 26.64 19.16
C SER A 362 -22.77 25.53 19.81
N LEU A 363 -21.57 25.27 19.29
CA LEU A 363 -20.62 24.31 19.84
C LEU A 363 -19.68 25.02 20.85
N PRO A 364 -18.95 24.27 21.71
CA PRO A 364 -18.00 24.87 22.62
C PRO A 364 -17.01 25.80 21.90
N PRO A 365 -16.81 27.05 22.37
CA PRO A 365 -15.97 28.01 21.67
C PRO A 365 -14.50 27.60 21.73
N PHE A 366 -13.78 27.90 20.65
CA PHE A 366 -12.33 27.74 20.58
C PHE A 366 -11.65 29.01 21.11
N LYS A 367 -10.81 28.87 22.15
CA LYS A 367 -9.99 29.97 22.69
C LYS A 367 -8.52 29.55 22.70
N LEU A 368 -7.65 30.37 22.11
CA LEU A 368 -6.21 30.17 22.10
C LEU A 368 -5.65 30.23 23.53
N ASN A 369 -4.98 29.16 23.97
CA ASN A 369 -3.99 29.26 25.04
C ASN A 369 -2.62 29.46 24.40
N ASN A 370 -2.14 30.70 24.39
CA ASN A 370 -0.77 31.03 24.00
C ASN A 370 0.20 30.64 25.13
N ALA A 371 0.35 29.33 25.36
CA ALA A 371 1.52 28.83 26.10
C ALA A 371 2.64 28.66 25.07
N GLU A 372 3.55 29.63 25.02
CA GLU A 372 4.82 29.46 24.32
C GLU A 372 5.55 28.25 24.90
N LEU A 373 5.93 27.30 24.04
CA LEU A 373 6.86 26.25 24.45
C LEU A 373 8.20 26.91 24.73
N THR A 374 8.54 26.95 26.01
CA THR A 374 9.85 27.33 26.49
C THR A 374 10.87 26.34 25.90
N ILE A 375 11.77 26.86 25.07
CA ILE A 375 12.90 26.07 24.56
C ILE A 375 13.85 25.89 25.75
N GLU A 376 13.85 24.70 26.35
CA GLU A 376 14.88 24.32 27.32
C GLU A 376 16.27 24.45 26.68
N THR A 377 17.22 25.00 27.43
CA THR A 377 18.60 25.20 27.01
C THR A 377 19.24 23.88 26.58
N ALA A 378 19.99 23.91 25.47
CA ALA A 378 20.60 22.72 24.89
C ALA A 378 21.57 22.05 25.90
N PRO A 379 21.45 20.73 26.16
CA PRO A 379 22.34 20.03 27.06
C PRO A 379 23.78 20.00 26.52
N GLN A 380 24.77 20.10 27.41
CA GLN A 380 26.16 19.83 27.04
C GLN A 380 26.34 18.32 26.86
N LEU A 381 26.58 17.90 25.61
CA LEU A 381 26.72 16.49 25.24
C LEU A 381 28.21 16.09 25.19
N PRO A 382 28.59 14.87 25.65
CA PRO A 382 29.93 14.33 25.47
C PRO A 382 30.20 13.97 24.00
N ASP A 383 31.47 13.83 23.60
CA ASP A 383 31.83 13.52 22.20
C ASP A 383 31.45 12.09 21.79
N SER A 384 31.47 11.15 22.74
CA SER A 384 31.17 9.74 22.50
C SER A 384 30.39 9.10 23.66
N PHE A 385 29.70 8.01 23.36
CA PHE A 385 28.97 7.20 24.32
C PHE A 385 29.29 5.72 24.15
N THR A 386 29.50 5.03 25.26
CA THR A 386 29.78 3.59 25.29
C THR A 386 28.50 2.84 25.61
N THR A 387 28.08 1.91 24.75
CA THR A 387 26.80 1.20 24.87
C THR A 387 26.90 -0.24 24.37
N ILE A 388 25.83 -1.01 24.57
CA ILE A 388 25.64 -2.35 24.03
C ILE A 388 24.50 -2.27 23.02
N THR A 389 24.68 -2.86 21.84
CA THR A 389 23.67 -2.82 20.76
C THR A 389 22.32 -3.39 21.21
N ALA A 390 22.31 -4.58 21.80
CA ALA A 390 21.12 -5.22 22.36
C ALA A 390 21.50 -6.37 23.31
N SER A 391 21.40 -6.13 24.63
CA SER A 391 21.83 -7.09 25.66
C SER A 391 20.94 -8.34 25.77
N TYR A 392 19.69 -8.27 25.30
CA TYR A 392 18.70 -9.37 25.38
C TYR A 392 18.98 -10.53 24.42
N TYR A 393 19.97 -10.44 23.53
CA TYR A 393 20.39 -11.54 22.65
C TYR A 393 21.32 -12.57 23.30
N LYS A 394 21.72 -12.36 24.56
CA LYS A 394 22.48 -13.34 25.34
C LYS A 394 21.73 -14.69 25.37
N ALA A 395 22.45 -15.77 25.11
CA ALA A 395 21.88 -17.11 25.01
C ALA A 395 22.84 -18.15 25.61
N GLY A 396 22.29 -19.16 26.30
CA GLY A 396 23.01 -20.36 26.73
C GLY A 396 23.11 -21.43 25.62
N SER A 397 23.85 -22.51 25.89
CA SER A 397 24.18 -23.53 24.88
C SER A 397 22.97 -24.19 24.22
N PHE A 398 21.91 -24.49 24.98
CA PHE A 398 20.69 -25.09 24.43
C PHE A 398 19.97 -24.16 23.43
N LYS A 399 19.81 -22.88 23.80
CA LYS A 399 19.18 -21.88 22.93
C LYS A 399 20.01 -21.65 21.65
N ARG A 400 21.34 -21.68 21.74
CA ARG A 400 22.24 -21.58 20.57
C ARG A 400 22.18 -22.81 19.66
N TRP A 401 22.06 -24.01 20.22
CA TRP A 401 21.84 -25.22 19.43
C TRP A 401 20.50 -25.16 18.67
N LEU A 402 19.43 -24.71 19.34
CA LEU A 402 18.08 -24.69 18.77
C LEU A 402 17.86 -23.55 17.76
N LEU A 403 18.30 -22.33 18.09
CA LEU A 403 18.02 -21.08 17.34
C LEU A 403 19.27 -20.45 16.69
N GLY A 404 20.45 -21.03 16.90
CA GLY A 404 21.71 -20.60 16.28
C GLY A 404 22.63 -19.79 17.19
N GLU A 405 23.93 -19.93 16.95
CA GLU A 405 24.98 -19.02 17.48
C GLU A 405 24.79 -17.60 16.94
N ASN A 406 24.46 -17.49 15.64
CA ASN A 406 24.13 -16.25 14.96
C ASN A 406 25.20 -15.15 15.15
N TYR A 407 24.80 -13.87 15.22
CA TYR A 407 25.66 -12.72 15.49
C TYR A 407 25.55 -12.20 16.93
N ARG A 408 25.25 -13.08 17.88
CA ARG A 408 24.97 -12.68 19.28
C ARG A 408 26.13 -11.96 19.94
N LYS A 409 27.38 -12.29 19.56
CA LYS A 409 28.57 -11.61 20.08
C LYS A 409 28.58 -10.15 19.65
N GLU A 410 28.27 -9.86 18.39
CA GLU A 410 28.20 -8.50 17.84
C GLU A 410 27.06 -7.70 18.45
N TRP A 411 25.91 -8.34 18.69
CA TRP A 411 24.77 -7.71 19.36
C TRP A 411 25.04 -7.40 20.85
N THR A 412 25.89 -8.17 21.52
CA THR A 412 26.09 -8.07 22.99
C THR A 412 27.44 -7.47 23.39
N SER A 413 28.33 -7.18 22.43
CA SER A 413 29.59 -6.50 22.67
C SER A 413 29.36 -5.04 23.02
N THR A 414 30.21 -4.52 23.89
CA THR A 414 30.28 -3.08 24.18
C THR A 414 31.00 -2.37 23.04
N ILE A 415 30.43 -1.26 22.57
CA ILE A 415 30.98 -0.44 21.50
C ILE A 415 30.98 1.02 21.92
N THR A 416 31.94 1.80 21.40
CA THR A 416 31.98 3.25 21.58
C THR A 416 31.60 3.94 20.27
N VAL A 417 30.62 4.84 20.34
CA VAL A 417 30.08 5.54 19.17
C VAL A 417 29.98 7.05 19.42
N PRO A 418 30.06 7.88 18.37
CA PRO A 418 29.88 9.32 18.53
C PRO A 418 28.46 9.67 18.99
N VAL A 419 28.34 10.70 19.83
CA VAL A 419 27.03 11.24 20.22
C VAL A 419 26.48 12.14 19.12
N PHE A 420 25.22 11.95 18.77
CA PHE A 420 24.50 12.76 17.81
C PHE A 420 23.92 14.01 18.47
N ASP A 421 24.52 15.17 18.21
CA ASP A 421 23.99 16.47 18.62
C ASP A 421 23.12 17.05 17.50
N ILE A 422 21.80 16.90 17.64
CA ILE A 422 20.82 17.32 16.64
C ILE A 422 20.91 18.83 16.31
N GLY A 423 21.38 19.67 17.24
CA GLY A 423 21.52 21.12 16.98
C GLY A 423 22.85 21.53 16.33
N LYS A 424 23.87 20.66 16.33
CA LYS A 424 25.15 20.93 15.66
C LYS A 424 25.25 20.23 14.31
N GLU A 425 24.73 19.02 14.21
CA GLU A 425 24.84 18.22 13.00
C GLU A 425 24.19 18.96 11.83
N ARG A 426 24.91 19.08 10.70
CA ARG A 426 24.47 19.80 9.49
C ARG A 426 23.95 21.24 9.72
N GLY A 427 24.39 21.93 10.78
CA GLY A 427 23.95 23.29 11.10
C GLY A 427 22.63 23.36 11.87
N GLY A 428 22.18 22.24 12.43
CA GLY A 428 20.94 22.12 13.19
C GLY A 428 19.85 21.43 12.38
N LEU A 429 19.55 20.19 12.76
CA LEU A 429 18.52 19.36 12.16
C LEU A 429 17.20 19.52 12.91
N LYS A 430 16.10 19.59 12.17
CA LYS A 430 14.74 19.62 12.73
C LYS A 430 14.07 18.27 12.53
N PRO A 431 13.52 17.63 13.57
CA PRO A 431 12.72 16.43 13.39
C PRO A 431 11.37 16.77 12.75
N THR A 432 11.04 16.11 11.65
CA THR A 432 9.85 16.44 10.85
C THR A 432 8.76 15.39 10.96
N LYS A 433 9.14 14.11 10.91
CA LYS A 433 8.19 13.01 10.80
C LYS A 433 8.76 11.70 11.31
N ARG A 434 7.94 10.92 12.01
CA ARG A 434 8.26 9.52 12.30
C ARG A 434 8.01 8.63 11.08
N GLY A 435 8.91 7.66 10.87
CA GLY A 435 8.77 6.57 9.91
C GLY A 435 9.31 5.27 10.48
N GLY A 436 9.72 4.38 9.58
CA GLY A 436 10.23 3.04 9.90
C GLY A 436 9.19 1.97 9.65
N GLY A 437 9.62 0.82 9.12
CA GLY A 437 8.76 -0.31 8.80
C GLY A 437 8.42 -1.17 10.02
N MET A 438 7.96 -2.41 9.78
CA MET A 438 7.48 -3.29 10.86
C MET A 438 8.55 -3.68 11.91
N GLN A 439 9.84 -3.47 11.62
CA GLN A 439 10.96 -3.92 12.47
C GLN A 439 11.84 -2.79 13.03
N SER A 440 11.85 -1.59 12.47
CA SER A 440 12.73 -0.50 12.94
C SER A 440 11.95 0.80 13.12
N ARG A 441 12.43 1.67 14.03
CA ARG A 441 11.91 3.03 14.19
C ARG A 441 12.81 3.96 13.39
N SER A 442 12.22 4.82 12.57
CA SER A 442 12.97 5.85 11.85
C SER A 442 12.45 7.24 12.17
N LEU A 443 13.34 8.22 12.27
CA LEU A 443 13.00 9.63 12.43
C LEU A 443 13.54 10.41 11.22
N ARG A 444 12.65 11.07 10.48
CA ARG A 444 13.04 11.98 9.41
C ARG A 444 13.47 13.31 10.02
N LEU A 445 14.60 13.79 9.53
CA LEU A 445 15.22 15.05 9.92
C LEU A 445 15.39 15.91 8.68
N GLU A 446 15.32 17.22 8.85
CA GLU A 446 15.51 18.18 7.77
C GLU A 446 16.51 19.25 8.24
N ASP A 447 17.44 19.65 7.37
CA ASP A 447 18.33 20.77 7.64
C ASP A 447 17.73 22.12 7.20
N ALA A 448 18.45 23.21 7.46
CA ALA A 448 17.99 24.55 7.08
C ALA A 448 17.86 24.78 5.57
N GLN A 449 18.40 23.90 4.72
CA GLN A 449 18.29 23.95 3.26
C GLN A 449 17.18 23.02 2.72
N GLY A 450 16.45 22.32 3.58
CA GLY A 450 15.40 21.38 3.18
C GLY A 450 15.90 20.00 2.77
N ARG A 451 17.17 19.66 3.02
CA ARG A 451 17.71 18.33 2.71
C ARG A 451 17.28 17.35 3.80
N GLU A 452 16.80 16.18 3.37
CA GLU A 452 16.25 15.18 4.28
C GLU A 452 17.29 14.12 4.68
N PHE A 453 17.32 13.83 5.97
CA PHE A 453 18.13 12.78 6.60
C PHE A 453 17.23 11.84 7.39
N VAL A 454 17.76 10.68 7.76
CA VAL A 454 17.05 9.71 8.59
C VAL A 454 17.94 9.18 9.70
N LEU A 455 17.38 9.08 10.90
CA LEU A 455 17.90 8.26 11.98
C LEU A 455 17.09 6.97 12.02
N ARG A 456 17.74 5.81 11.82
CA ARG A 456 17.09 4.50 11.84
C ARG A 456 17.63 3.65 12.98
N SER A 457 16.74 3.10 13.81
CA SER A 457 17.16 2.30 14.96
C SER A 457 17.95 1.07 14.53
N VAL A 458 19.09 0.83 15.18
CA VAL A 458 19.83 -0.43 15.02
C VAL A 458 19.08 -1.57 15.71
N GLU A 459 18.57 -1.29 16.91
CA GLU A 459 17.66 -2.17 17.62
C GLU A 459 16.37 -2.39 16.81
N LYS A 460 15.89 -3.63 16.83
CA LYS A 460 14.69 -4.04 16.10
C LYS A 460 13.54 -4.28 17.05
N TYR A 461 12.37 -3.76 16.70
CA TYR A 461 11.13 -3.82 17.48
C TYR A 461 10.06 -4.61 16.70
N PRO A 462 10.19 -5.95 16.56
CA PRO A 462 9.30 -6.75 15.73
C PRO A 462 7.90 -6.95 16.34
N ASP A 463 7.57 -6.30 17.46
CA ASP A 463 6.26 -6.40 18.11
C ASP A 463 5.10 -6.22 17.13
N LYS A 464 5.31 -5.41 16.08
CA LYS A 464 4.32 -5.13 15.04
C LYS A 464 4.27 -6.16 13.91
N THR A 465 5.34 -6.95 13.70
CA THR A 465 5.38 -8.00 12.65
C THR A 465 4.50 -9.20 12.95
N LEU A 466 4.15 -9.41 14.22
CA LEU A 466 3.35 -10.55 14.64
C LEU A 466 1.86 -10.19 14.73
N PRO A 467 0.96 -11.08 14.29
CA PRO A 467 -0.46 -11.02 14.63
C PRO A 467 -0.66 -10.87 16.14
N GLU A 468 -1.70 -10.15 16.55
CA GLU A 468 -1.94 -9.74 17.94
C GLU A 468 -2.00 -10.95 18.89
N GLU A 469 -2.52 -12.07 18.39
CA GLU A 469 -2.64 -13.36 19.06
C GLU A 469 -1.28 -13.99 19.38
N PHE A 470 -0.25 -13.72 18.57
CA PHE A 470 1.10 -14.23 18.76
C PHE A 470 2.03 -13.28 19.52
N ARG A 471 1.65 -11.99 19.67
CA ARG A 471 2.47 -10.98 20.39
C ARG A 471 2.66 -11.30 21.88
N LYS A 472 1.78 -12.12 22.46
CA LYS A 472 1.84 -12.53 23.89
C LYS A 472 2.31 -13.98 24.09
N THR A 473 2.83 -14.65 23.05
CA THR A 473 3.26 -16.06 23.11
C THR A 473 4.77 -16.21 22.95
N PHE A 474 5.29 -17.42 23.21
CA PHE A 474 6.70 -17.76 22.98
C PHE A 474 7.15 -17.58 21.52
N VAL A 475 6.20 -17.47 20.57
CA VAL A 475 6.47 -17.17 19.15
C VAL A 475 7.11 -15.79 19.00
N LYS A 476 6.71 -14.82 19.83
CA LYS A 476 7.36 -13.50 19.88
C LYS A 476 8.83 -13.62 20.21
N ASP A 477 9.16 -14.34 21.27
CA ASP A 477 10.55 -14.49 21.71
C ASP A 477 11.38 -15.24 20.66
N ALA A 478 10.81 -16.23 19.98
CA ALA A 478 11.48 -16.92 18.89
C ALA A 478 11.73 -16.00 17.66
N VAL A 479 10.79 -15.12 17.31
CA VAL A 479 10.95 -14.18 16.19
C VAL A 479 11.93 -13.06 16.54
N VAL A 480 11.82 -12.47 17.73
CA VAL A 480 12.78 -11.50 18.25
C VAL A 480 14.18 -12.11 18.24
N ASP A 481 14.31 -13.34 18.75
CA ASP A 481 15.59 -14.03 18.80
C ASP A 481 16.15 -14.36 17.41
N GLY A 482 15.29 -14.66 16.44
CA GLY A 482 15.66 -14.85 15.03
C GLY A 482 16.36 -13.63 14.40
N ILE A 483 16.12 -12.42 14.90
CA ILE A 483 16.80 -11.19 14.44
C ILE A 483 18.30 -11.23 14.77
N SER A 484 18.72 -12.00 15.79
CA SER A 484 20.15 -12.18 16.08
C SER A 484 20.94 -12.73 14.89
N ALA A 485 20.25 -13.36 13.92
CA ALA A 485 20.82 -13.90 12.69
C ALA A 485 21.09 -12.82 11.61
N SER A 486 20.48 -11.64 11.71
CA SER A 486 20.85 -10.47 10.91
C SER A 486 22.12 -9.84 11.48
N TYR A 487 23.01 -9.38 10.60
CA TYR A 487 24.26 -8.76 11.01
C TYR A 487 24.02 -7.29 11.41
N PRO A 488 24.25 -6.88 12.68
CA PRO A 488 23.77 -5.59 13.22
C PRO A 488 24.30 -4.36 12.48
N PHE A 489 25.49 -4.47 11.87
CA PHE A 489 26.21 -3.35 11.26
C PHE A 489 26.38 -3.51 9.74
N ALA A 490 25.55 -4.33 9.10
CA ALA A 490 25.70 -4.67 7.68
C ALA A 490 25.72 -3.44 6.78
N ALA A 491 24.83 -2.47 7.06
CA ALA A 491 24.72 -1.23 6.31
C ALA A 491 26.03 -0.42 6.26
N LEU A 492 26.84 -0.43 7.33
CA LEU A 492 28.13 0.28 7.37
C LEU A 492 29.16 -0.29 6.39
N SER A 493 29.02 -1.58 6.03
CA SER A 493 29.96 -2.28 5.15
C SER A 493 29.65 -2.11 3.66
N ILE A 494 28.51 -1.52 3.34
CA ILE A 494 28.02 -1.39 1.96
C ILE A 494 28.76 -0.33 1.14
N PRO A 495 29.05 0.89 1.65
CA PRO A 495 29.55 1.98 0.81
C PRO A 495 30.80 1.63 -0.02
N PRO A 496 31.86 0.99 0.52
CA PRO A 496 33.03 0.63 -0.29
C PRO A 496 32.72 -0.35 -1.42
N LEU A 497 31.87 -1.36 -1.15
CA LEU A 497 31.44 -2.34 -2.16
C LEU A 497 30.59 -1.68 -3.25
N ALA A 498 29.65 -0.82 -2.85
CA ALA A 498 28.73 -0.13 -3.76
C ALA A 498 29.47 0.91 -4.62
N THR A 499 30.38 1.69 -4.04
CA THR A 499 31.27 2.61 -4.77
C THR A 499 32.09 1.85 -5.82
N ALA A 500 32.76 0.75 -5.43
CA ALA A 500 33.53 -0.07 -6.37
C ALA A 500 32.67 -0.62 -7.50
N ALA A 501 31.45 -1.07 -7.19
CA ALA A 501 30.49 -1.57 -8.16
C ALA A 501 29.77 -0.47 -8.98
N LYS A 502 30.02 0.82 -8.71
CA LYS A 502 29.31 1.97 -9.29
C LYS A 502 27.78 1.92 -9.09
N VAL A 503 27.36 1.44 -7.92
CA VAL A 503 25.96 1.37 -7.52
C VAL A 503 25.66 2.53 -6.57
N PRO A 504 24.65 3.38 -6.83
CA PRO A 504 24.27 4.45 -5.91
C PRO A 504 23.97 3.91 -4.50
N HIS A 505 24.38 4.66 -3.46
CA HIS A 505 24.20 4.27 -2.07
C HIS A 505 24.14 5.50 -1.15
N ALA A 506 23.57 5.33 0.04
CA ALA A 506 23.67 6.28 1.15
C ALA A 506 24.97 6.06 1.93
N ASN A 507 25.29 6.97 2.86
CA ASN A 507 26.49 6.91 3.69
C ASN A 507 26.15 6.78 5.18
N PRO A 508 25.73 5.58 5.64
CA PRO A 508 25.31 5.39 7.01
C PRO A 508 26.47 5.58 7.99
N LYS A 509 26.20 6.33 9.05
CA LYS A 509 27.07 6.51 10.22
C LYS A 509 26.39 5.97 11.46
N LEU A 510 27.13 5.25 12.28
CA LEU A 510 26.63 4.76 13.56
C LEU A 510 26.75 5.87 14.62
N VAL A 511 25.65 6.19 15.29
CA VAL A 511 25.58 7.29 16.27
C VAL A 511 24.70 6.94 17.46
N TRP A 512 24.98 7.55 18.62
CA TRP A 512 24.11 7.51 19.79
C TRP A 512 23.26 8.77 19.89
N LEU A 513 21.93 8.65 19.90
CA LEU A 513 21.02 9.77 20.12
C LEU A 513 20.70 9.87 21.62
N PRO A 514 21.13 10.92 22.32
CA PRO A 514 20.82 11.11 23.74
C PRO A 514 19.35 11.53 23.92
N ASP A 515 18.90 11.53 25.17
CA ASP A 515 17.61 12.13 25.54
C ASP A 515 17.65 13.66 25.42
N ASP A 516 17.24 14.17 24.26
CA ASP A 516 17.37 15.59 23.88
C ASP A 516 15.98 16.28 23.80
N PRO A 517 15.74 17.37 24.56
CA PRO A 517 14.51 18.17 24.48
C PRO A 517 14.13 18.63 23.06
N ARG A 518 15.13 18.86 22.20
CA ARG A 518 14.93 19.32 20.80
C ARG A 518 14.25 18.27 19.92
N LEU A 519 14.15 17.02 20.37
CA LEU A 519 13.35 15.98 19.72
C LEU A 519 11.83 16.21 19.87
N ALA A 520 11.41 17.12 20.74
CA ALA A 520 10.00 17.45 20.99
C ALA A 520 9.15 16.19 21.25
N GLN A 521 8.05 16.01 20.51
CA GLN A 521 7.17 14.84 20.63
C GLN A 521 7.87 13.49 20.37
N TYR A 522 9.00 13.50 19.66
CA TYR A 522 9.75 12.30 19.31
C TYR A 522 10.69 11.85 20.42
N ARG A 523 10.95 12.70 21.42
CA ARG A 523 11.90 12.44 22.52
C ARG A 523 11.66 11.09 23.20
N GLN A 524 10.41 10.80 23.58
CA GLN A 524 10.05 9.55 24.27
C GLN A 524 10.31 8.28 23.41
N ASP A 525 10.17 8.39 22.10
CA ASP A 525 10.27 7.25 21.19
C ASP A 525 11.71 6.99 20.69
N PHE A 526 12.57 8.02 20.73
CA PHE A 526 13.88 8.04 20.08
C PHE A 526 15.06 8.38 21.01
N GLY A 527 14.84 9.04 22.15
CA GLY A 527 15.92 9.39 23.08
C GLY A 527 16.60 8.14 23.66
N ASN A 528 17.90 8.24 23.92
CA ASN A 528 18.76 7.20 24.49
C ASN A 528 18.81 5.90 23.66
N GLY A 529 19.17 6.02 22.38
CA GLY A 529 19.24 4.86 21.49
C GLY A 529 20.38 4.90 20.48
N LEU A 530 20.67 3.74 19.90
CA LEU A 530 21.67 3.56 18.85
C LEU A 530 21.01 3.60 17.46
N TYR A 531 21.52 4.47 16.60
CA TYR A 531 20.94 4.75 15.29
C TYR A 531 21.99 4.71 14.17
N LEU A 532 21.51 4.40 12.97
CA LEU A 532 22.19 4.73 11.72
C LEU A 532 21.67 6.10 11.26
N PHE A 533 22.59 7.06 11.14
CA PHE A 533 22.35 8.36 10.54
C PHE A 533 22.80 8.34 9.09
N GLU A 534 21.88 8.58 8.16
CA GLU A 534 22.16 8.58 6.73
C GLU A 534 21.32 9.60 5.97
N GLU A 535 21.77 9.98 4.78
CA GLU A 535 20.95 10.76 3.87
C GLU A 535 19.73 9.93 3.45
N ARG A 536 18.54 10.55 3.45
CA ARG A 536 17.32 9.81 3.07
C ARG A 536 17.36 9.41 1.60
N GLU A 537 17.89 10.30 0.77
CA GLU A 537 18.17 10.10 -0.64
C GLU A 537 19.57 10.66 -0.95
N PRO A 538 20.28 10.17 -1.98
CA PRO A 538 21.60 10.72 -2.35
C PRO A 538 21.51 12.23 -2.61
N LEU A 539 22.39 13.02 -1.97
CA LEU A 539 22.30 14.50 -1.96
C LEU A 539 22.43 15.13 -3.35
N ASP A 540 23.03 14.43 -4.31
CA ASP A 540 23.26 14.92 -5.67
C ASP A 540 22.02 14.81 -6.56
N LEU A 541 20.91 14.26 -6.05
CA LEU A 541 19.68 14.05 -6.81
C LEU A 541 18.55 14.92 -6.27
N PRO A 542 18.01 15.86 -7.08
CA PRO A 542 16.94 16.75 -6.63
C PRO A 542 15.60 16.02 -6.43
N LYS A 543 15.41 14.85 -7.07
CA LYS A 543 14.18 14.06 -6.97
C LYS A 543 14.44 12.57 -7.22
N THR A 544 13.84 11.73 -6.39
CA THR A 544 13.78 10.27 -6.60
C THR A 544 12.33 9.78 -6.68
N TYR A 545 12.13 8.61 -7.28
CA TYR A 545 10.82 8.02 -7.54
C TYR A 545 10.68 6.64 -6.86
N SER A 546 9.46 6.25 -6.46
CA SER A 546 9.20 4.87 -6.03
C SER A 546 9.20 3.93 -7.24
N THR A 547 9.31 2.64 -6.97
CA THR A 547 9.15 1.62 -8.02
C THR A 547 7.77 1.69 -8.67
N ASP A 548 6.69 1.85 -7.90
CA ASP A 548 5.34 1.95 -8.47
C ASP A 548 5.18 3.21 -9.34
N LYS A 549 5.77 4.35 -8.94
CA LYS A 549 5.78 5.56 -9.77
C LYS A 549 6.60 5.42 -11.05
N VAL A 550 7.72 4.71 -11.01
CA VAL A 550 8.49 4.42 -12.23
C VAL A 550 7.68 3.52 -13.17
N ILE A 551 7.00 2.50 -12.66
CA ILE A 551 6.11 1.65 -13.48
C ILE A 551 5.00 2.49 -14.12
N GLU A 552 4.32 3.35 -13.35
CA GLU A 552 3.32 4.29 -13.87
C GLU A 552 3.90 5.16 -14.99
N LYS A 553 5.08 5.76 -14.79
CA LYS A 553 5.73 6.58 -15.83
C LYS A 553 6.18 5.81 -17.06
N LEU A 554 6.56 4.54 -16.93
CA LEU A 554 6.87 3.68 -18.08
C LEU A 554 5.60 3.32 -18.86
N GLN A 555 4.48 3.13 -18.16
CA GLN A 555 3.18 2.88 -18.77
C GLN A 555 2.61 4.14 -19.43
N GLU A 556 2.72 5.32 -18.85
CA GLU A 556 2.16 6.54 -19.45
C GLU A 556 2.80 6.96 -20.79
N ASP A 557 4.11 6.71 -20.96
CA ASP A 557 4.89 7.23 -22.10
C ASP A 557 6.07 6.33 -22.48
N ASN A 558 6.01 5.77 -23.69
CA ASN A 558 7.07 4.97 -24.32
C ASN A 558 8.40 5.69 -24.59
N ASP A 559 8.51 7.01 -24.36
CA ASP A 559 9.81 7.68 -24.36
C ASP A 559 10.64 7.40 -23.10
N ASN A 560 9.97 6.99 -22.01
CA ASN A 560 10.61 6.59 -20.77
C ASN A 560 11.19 5.17 -20.86
N LYS A 561 12.30 4.93 -20.16
CA LYS A 561 12.93 3.60 -20.08
C LYS A 561 13.68 3.40 -18.77
N THR A 562 14.11 2.17 -18.51
CA THR A 562 14.95 1.81 -17.38
C THR A 562 16.36 1.44 -17.83
N ASP A 563 17.36 1.81 -17.04
CA ASP A 563 18.72 1.32 -17.20
C ASP A 563 18.83 -0.09 -16.59
N GLN A 564 18.42 -1.10 -17.36
CA GLN A 564 18.46 -2.49 -16.89
C GLN A 564 19.88 -2.98 -16.61
N LYS A 565 20.92 -2.39 -17.22
CA LYS A 565 22.33 -2.76 -16.92
C LYS A 565 22.75 -2.26 -15.54
N ALA A 566 22.36 -1.04 -15.17
CA ALA A 566 22.53 -0.54 -13.81
C ALA A 566 21.74 -1.39 -12.79
N VAL A 567 20.53 -1.85 -13.16
CA VAL A 567 19.77 -2.82 -12.33
C VAL A 567 20.54 -4.12 -12.16
N LEU A 568 21.03 -4.72 -13.25
CA LEU A 568 21.82 -5.94 -13.16
C LEU A 568 23.04 -5.77 -12.24
N GLN A 569 23.77 -4.66 -12.38
CA GLN A 569 24.93 -4.36 -11.54
C GLN A 569 24.57 -4.29 -10.04
N ALA A 570 23.48 -3.61 -9.69
CA ALA A 570 22.98 -3.55 -8.32
C ALA A 570 22.56 -4.95 -7.80
N ARG A 571 21.90 -5.75 -8.64
CA ARG A 571 21.47 -7.10 -8.28
C ARG A 571 22.65 -8.08 -8.13
N LEU A 572 23.72 -7.92 -8.91
CA LEU A 572 24.95 -8.69 -8.73
C LEU A 572 25.60 -8.39 -7.38
N LEU A 573 25.62 -7.12 -6.95
CA LEU A 573 26.08 -6.74 -5.62
C LEU A 573 25.21 -7.37 -4.52
N ASP A 574 23.88 -7.26 -4.63
CA ASP A 574 22.96 -7.85 -3.65
C ASP A 574 23.11 -9.37 -3.57
N MET A 575 23.29 -10.06 -4.70
CA MET A 575 23.60 -11.49 -4.72
C MET A 575 24.97 -11.77 -4.11
N PHE A 576 26.00 -10.95 -4.38
CA PHE A 576 27.33 -11.11 -3.80
C PHE A 576 27.34 -11.00 -2.27
N ILE A 577 26.61 -10.05 -1.69
CA ILE A 577 26.49 -9.91 -0.22
C ILE A 577 25.40 -10.80 0.40
N MET A 578 24.66 -11.53 -0.45
CA MET A 578 23.47 -12.30 -0.13
C MET A 578 22.45 -11.53 0.72
N ASP A 579 22.06 -10.36 0.23
CA ASP A 579 20.89 -9.65 0.76
C ASP A 579 19.60 -10.31 0.21
N PHE A 580 18.85 -10.95 1.11
CA PHE A 580 17.64 -11.70 0.74
C PHE A 580 16.39 -10.81 0.62
N ASP A 581 16.42 -9.59 1.14
CA ASP A 581 15.22 -8.79 1.37
C ASP A 581 14.96 -7.73 0.29
N ARG A 582 15.28 -8.06 -0.96
CA ARG A 582 15.23 -7.11 -2.08
C ARG A 582 13.81 -6.99 -2.67
N HIS A 583 12.85 -6.53 -1.87
CA HIS A 583 11.52 -6.14 -2.35
C HIS A 583 11.51 -4.69 -2.87
N GLU A 584 10.43 -4.26 -3.52
CA GLU A 584 10.42 -3.02 -4.34
C GLU A 584 10.53 -1.71 -3.55
N ASP A 585 10.23 -1.71 -2.25
CA ASP A 585 10.45 -0.56 -1.36
C ASP A 585 11.94 -0.30 -1.06
N GLN A 586 12.77 -1.33 -1.25
CA GLN A 586 14.23 -1.28 -1.08
C GLN A 586 14.94 -0.62 -2.27
N TRP A 587 14.16 0.06 -3.11
CA TRP A 587 14.61 0.76 -4.30
C TRP A 587 13.95 2.12 -4.35
N ARG A 588 14.76 3.14 -4.58
CA ARG A 588 14.32 4.38 -5.22
C ARG A 588 14.92 4.44 -6.61
N TRP A 589 14.45 5.39 -7.38
CA TRP A 589 14.89 5.58 -8.75
C TRP A 589 15.30 7.02 -8.96
N GLY A 590 16.51 7.22 -9.47
CA GLY A 590 16.90 8.48 -10.07
C GLY A 590 16.44 8.53 -11.52
N ALA A 591 16.39 9.72 -12.11
CA ALA A 591 16.05 9.90 -13.51
C ALA A 591 17.07 10.84 -14.18
N SER A 592 17.52 10.47 -15.36
CA SER A 592 18.29 11.33 -16.27
C SER A 592 17.51 11.58 -17.55
N GLU A 593 17.66 12.75 -18.15
CA GLU A 593 17.09 13.04 -19.48
C GLU A 593 17.66 12.08 -20.53
N SER A 594 16.80 11.54 -21.39
CA SER A 594 17.19 10.58 -22.42
C SER A 594 17.71 11.30 -23.67
N GLY A 595 18.94 11.83 -23.59
CA GLY A 595 19.61 12.46 -24.74
C GLY A 595 18.83 13.63 -25.35
N LYS A 596 18.75 13.73 -26.68
CA LYS A 596 18.01 14.79 -27.41
C LYS A 596 16.48 14.63 -27.40
N GLY A 597 15.92 13.69 -26.62
CA GLY A 597 14.47 13.41 -26.54
C GLY A 597 13.81 13.93 -25.25
N LYS A 598 12.47 13.88 -25.19
CA LYS A 598 11.66 14.33 -24.02
C LYS A 598 11.48 13.27 -22.91
N GLY A 599 12.01 12.06 -23.07
CA GLY A 599 11.80 10.93 -22.14
C GLY A 599 12.86 10.80 -21.06
N LYS A 600 12.55 10.09 -19.97
CA LYS A 600 13.46 9.84 -18.85
C LYS A 600 14.04 8.43 -18.86
N THR A 601 15.32 8.32 -18.54
CA THR A 601 15.97 7.05 -18.23
C THR A 601 16.07 6.92 -16.72
N TYR A 602 15.37 5.94 -16.15
CA TYR A 602 15.38 5.67 -14.71
C TYR A 602 16.48 4.68 -14.35
N PHE A 603 17.26 5.01 -13.31
CA PHE A 603 18.31 4.15 -12.78
C PHE A 603 18.08 3.82 -11.30
N PRO A 604 18.44 2.62 -10.83
CA PRO A 604 18.11 2.15 -9.49
C PRO A 604 19.02 2.78 -8.42
N ILE A 605 18.42 3.08 -7.28
CA ILE A 605 19.07 3.52 -6.05
C ILE A 605 18.65 2.55 -4.94
N PRO A 606 19.44 1.49 -4.73
CA PRO A 606 19.22 0.55 -3.63
C PRO A 606 19.24 1.24 -2.26
N ARG A 607 18.31 0.87 -1.38
CA ARG A 607 18.27 1.28 0.02
C ARG A 607 18.25 0.08 0.96
N ASP A 608 18.41 0.37 2.24
CA ASP A 608 18.22 -0.52 3.40
C ASP A 608 18.72 -1.96 3.18
N ARG A 609 20.05 -2.08 3.28
CA ARG A 609 20.81 -3.33 3.14
C ARG A 609 21.17 -3.94 4.50
N ASP A 610 20.24 -3.88 5.45
CA ASP A 610 20.47 -4.41 6.80
C ASP A 610 20.40 -5.96 6.87
N GLN A 611 19.88 -6.61 5.84
CA GLN A 611 19.83 -8.07 5.69
C GLN A 611 21.04 -8.67 4.95
N ALA A 612 22.03 -7.85 4.57
CA ALA A 612 23.28 -8.38 4.04
C ALA A 612 24.01 -9.22 5.10
N PHE A 613 24.66 -10.30 4.65
CA PHE A 613 25.36 -11.26 5.49
C PHE A 613 24.47 -12.02 6.51
N PHE A 614 23.16 -12.04 6.35
CA PHE A 614 22.25 -12.82 7.20
C PHE A 614 22.71 -14.28 7.36
N THR A 615 22.88 -14.76 8.58
CA THR A 615 23.27 -16.16 8.85
C THR A 615 22.05 -17.02 9.12
N ASN A 616 22.19 -18.33 9.02
CA ASN A 616 21.14 -19.25 9.44
C ASN A 616 21.80 -20.44 10.15
N ASP A 617 21.84 -20.33 11.47
CA ASP A 617 22.42 -21.32 12.36
C ASP A 617 21.30 -21.94 13.23
N GLY A 618 21.48 -23.17 13.67
CA GLY A 618 20.53 -23.86 14.56
C GLY A 618 19.43 -24.67 13.85
N VAL A 619 18.78 -25.54 14.62
CA VAL A 619 17.84 -26.56 14.11
C VAL A 619 16.56 -25.93 13.52
N ILE A 620 15.95 -24.97 14.23
CA ILE A 620 14.69 -24.34 13.79
C ILE A 620 14.92 -23.47 12.54
N PRO A 621 15.88 -22.53 12.52
CA PRO A 621 16.17 -21.76 11.30
C PRO A 621 16.53 -22.66 10.10
N TRP A 622 17.27 -23.75 10.33
CA TRP A 622 17.61 -24.72 9.29
C TRP A 622 16.37 -25.37 8.67
N LEU A 623 15.37 -25.72 9.49
CA LEU A 623 14.09 -26.29 9.05
C LEU A 623 13.24 -25.23 8.33
N ILE A 624 13.19 -24.00 8.85
CA ILE A 624 12.41 -22.92 8.23
C ILE A 624 12.97 -22.55 6.86
N SER A 625 14.29 -22.63 6.68
CA SER A 625 14.93 -22.28 5.42
C SER A 625 14.62 -23.23 4.28
N ARG A 626 13.91 -24.36 4.43
CA ARG A 626 13.72 -25.34 3.33
C ARG A 626 13.01 -24.70 2.12
N SER A 627 13.24 -25.27 0.93
CA SER A 627 12.65 -24.81 -0.33
C SER A 627 11.12 -24.75 -0.36
N TRP A 628 10.48 -25.50 0.54
CA TRP A 628 9.04 -25.62 0.65
C TRP A 628 8.41 -24.77 1.77
N LEU A 629 9.23 -24.06 2.57
CA LEU A 629 8.75 -23.17 3.62
C LEU A 629 9.19 -21.72 3.37
N ILE A 630 10.40 -21.32 3.81
CA ILE A 630 10.92 -19.96 3.61
C ILE A 630 12.36 -20.00 3.08
N PRO A 631 12.57 -20.35 1.79
CA PRO A 631 13.89 -20.55 1.21
C PRO A 631 14.85 -19.37 1.24
N LYS A 632 14.31 -18.14 1.28
CA LYS A 632 15.11 -16.91 1.32
C LYS A 632 16.05 -16.86 2.54
N PHE A 633 15.68 -17.50 3.64
CA PHE A 633 16.50 -17.58 4.85
C PHE A 633 17.60 -18.65 4.78
N GLN A 634 18.09 -19.05 3.61
CA GLN A 634 19.15 -20.08 3.51
C GLN A 634 20.51 -19.68 4.15
N GLY A 635 20.70 -18.42 4.53
CA GLY A 635 21.90 -17.92 5.21
C GLY A 635 23.10 -17.67 4.28
N PHE A 636 24.00 -16.81 4.73
CA PHE A 636 25.18 -16.33 4.04
C PHE A 636 26.24 -17.42 3.87
N ARG A 637 26.71 -17.60 2.64
CA ARG A 637 27.57 -18.74 2.25
C ARG A 637 28.26 -18.48 0.92
N ALA A 638 29.35 -19.20 0.66
CA ALA A 638 30.12 -19.04 -0.58
C ALA A 638 29.27 -19.36 -1.83
N LYS A 639 28.59 -20.51 -1.83
CA LYS A 639 27.67 -20.94 -2.90
C LYS A 639 26.23 -20.96 -2.41
N ALA A 640 25.32 -20.29 -3.12
CA ALA A 640 23.90 -20.31 -2.76
C ALA A 640 23.35 -21.75 -2.80
N ARG A 641 22.50 -22.13 -1.83
CA ARG A 641 21.87 -23.46 -1.86
C ARG A 641 20.84 -23.55 -3.01
N ASN A 642 20.10 -22.48 -3.22
CA ASN A 642 19.25 -22.28 -4.39
C ASN A 642 19.07 -20.78 -4.66
N ILE A 643 19.75 -20.25 -5.68
CA ILE A 643 19.70 -18.83 -6.02
C ILE A 643 18.30 -18.36 -6.49
N ASN A 644 17.53 -19.25 -7.11
CA ASN A 644 16.19 -18.92 -7.61
C ASN A 644 15.25 -18.62 -6.46
N THR A 645 15.21 -19.49 -5.46
CA THR A 645 14.34 -19.30 -4.30
C THR A 645 14.93 -18.38 -3.24
N PHE A 646 16.24 -18.10 -3.29
CA PHE A 646 16.87 -17.02 -2.53
C PHE A 646 16.32 -15.66 -2.92
N ASN A 647 16.28 -15.38 -4.22
CA ASN A 647 15.71 -14.15 -4.80
C ASN A 647 14.17 -14.16 -4.80
N PHE A 648 13.53 -14.87 -3.86
CA PHE A 648 12.08 -14.89 -3.74
C PHE A 648 11.51 -13.48 -3.65
N ASN A 649 12.03 -12.62 -2.76
CA ASN A 649 11.52 -11.25 -2.59
C ASN A 649 11.74 -10.37 -3.85
N ALA A 650 12.84 -10.57 -4.58
CA ALA A 650 13.18 -9.79 -5.79
C ALA A 650 12.44 -10.23 -7.05
N ARG A 651 11.75 -11.38 -7.03
CA ARG A 651 11.15 -12.01 -8.23
C ARG A 651 10.29 -11.08 -9.08
N TYR A 652 9.57 -10.14 -8.48
CA TYR A 652 8.69 -9.23 -9.23
C TYR A 652 9.49 -8.11 -9.87
N PHE A 653 10.33 -7.46 -9.05
CA PHE A 653 11.27 -6.44 -9.50
C PHE A 653 12.18 -6.95 -10.64
N ASP A 654 12.85 -8.09 -10.44
CA ASP A 654 13.78 -8.64 -11.42
C ASP A 654 13.08 -9.02 -12.74
N ARG A 655 11.82 -9.49 -12.69
CA ARG A 655 11.04 -9.82 -13.89
C ARG A 655 10.57 -8.58 -14.66
N SER A 656 10.40 -7.45 -13.98
CA SER A 656 10.04 -6.17 -14.62
C SER A 656 11.24 -5.43 -15.19
N PHE A 657 12.41 -5.53 -14.55
CA PHE A 657 13.56 -4.65 -14.84
C PHE A 657 14.82 -5.35 -15.38
N LEU A 658 14.77 -6.66 -15.63
CA LEU A 658 15.86 -7.44 -16.27
C LEU A 658 15.38 -8.24 -17.49
N ASN A 659 14.19 -7.93 -18.02
CA ASN A 659 13.55 -8.68 -19.10
C ASN A 659 14.10 -8.38 -20.51
N ASP A 660 14.87 -7.30 -20.69
CA ASP A 660 15.51 -6.97 -21.97
C ASP A 660 16.89 -7.64 -22.11
N LEU A 661 17.57 -7.88 -20.98
CA LEU A 661 18.92 -8.42 -20.96
C LEU A 661 18.98 -9.89 -21.39
N SER A 662 19.94 -10.20 -22.27
CA SER A 662 20.26 -11.56 -22.71
C SER A 662 21.26 -12.26 -21.77
N GLU A 663 21.46 -13.57 -21.96
CA GLU A 663 22.51 -14.32 -21.22
C GLU A 663 23.90 -13.71 -21.42
N LYS A 664 24.15 -13.14 -22.61
CA LYS A 664 25.41 -12.45 -22.93
C LYS A 664 25.58 -11.20 -22.09
N ASP A 665 24.53 -10.37 -21.98
CA ASP A 665 24.56 -9.17 -21.12
C ASP A 665 24.80 -9.54 -19.65
N TRP A 666 24.20 -10.63 -19.18
CA TRP A 666 24.47 -11.17 -17.84
C TRP A 666 25.92 -11.64 -17.68
N SER A 667 26.49 -12.31 -18.69
CA SER A 667 27.90 -12.72 -18.66
C SER A 667 28.82 -11.52 -18.58
N GLU A 668 28.63 -10.54 -19.46
CA GLU A 668 29.42 -9.31 -19.49
C GLU A 668 29.31 -8.55 -18.16
N GLY A 669 28.10 -8.43 -17.60
CA GLY A 669 27.89 -7.81 -16.30
C GLY A 669 28.65 -8.51 -15.17
N VAL A 670 28.61 -9.85 -15.12
CA VAL A 670 29.38 -10.63 -14.12
C VAL A 670 30.89 -10.47 -14.32
N ASP A 671 31.35 -10.53 -15.57
CA ASP A 671 32.77 -10.44 -15.92
C ASP A 671 33.33 -9.03 -15.63
N GLN A 672 32.50 -7.99 -15.66
CA GLN A 672 32.84 -6.64 -15.21
C GLN A 672 32.75 -6.48 -13.68
N PHE A 673 31.77 -7.10 -13.03
CA PHE A 673 31.52 -6.97 -11.60
C PHE A 673 32.59 -7.65 -10.74
N LEU A 674 32.95 -8.90 -11.05
CA LEU A 674 33.82 -9.72 -10.19
C LEU A 674 35.21 -9.11 -9.94
N PRO A 675 35.92 -8.53 -10.94
CA PRO A 675 37.22 -7.91 -10.71
C PRO A 675 37.18 -6.70 -9.76
N LEU A 676 36.03 -6.03 -9.62
CA LEU A 676 35.86 -4.88 -8.74
C LEU A 676 35.81 -5.28 -7.25
N MET A 677 35.39 -6.50 -6.96
CA MET A 677 35.26 -7.04 -5.60
C MET A 677 36.61 -7.58 -5.09
N THR A 678 37.64 -6.73 -5.06
CA THR A 678 38.99 -7.12 -4.64
C THR A 678 39.07 -7.43 -3.15
N ASP A 679 40.11 -8.14 -2.73
CA ASP A 679 40.38 -8.43 -1.32
C ASP A 679 40.52 -7.15 -0.49
N THR A 680 41.13 -6.12 -1.05
CA THR A 680 41.29 -4.81 -0.41
C THR A 680 39.94 -4.16 -0.17
N ILE A 681 39.08 -4.12 -1.20
CA ILE A 681 37.73 -3.53 -1.09
C ILE A 681 36.85 -4.30 -0.09
N ILE A 682 36.93 -5.64 -0.09
CA ILE A 682 36.23 -6.48 0.89
C ILE A 682 36.70 -6.19 2.32
N ARG A 683 38.01 -6.03 2.55
CA ARG A 683 38.53 -5.68 3.88
C ARG A 683 38.15 -4.26 4.28
N GLU A 684 38.23 -3.30 3.36
CA GLU A 684 37.82 -1.91 3.62
C GLU A 684 36.35 -1.83 4.03
N ALA A 685 35.47 -2.55 3.33
CA ALA A 685 34.06 -2.68 3.67
C ALA A 685 33.86 -3.11 5.14
N MET A 686 34.57 -4.15 5.57
CA MET A 686 34.43 -4.69 6.92
C MET A 686 35.08 -3.80 7.99
N ASN A 687 36.13 -3.05 7.64
CA ASN A 687 36.78 -2.11 8.55
C ASN A 687 35.91 -0.89 8.91
N ARG A 688 34.79 -0.66 8.21
CA ARG A 688 33.81 0.40 8.55
C ARG A 688 33.00 0.10 9.81
N GLN A 689 33.08 -1.12 10.33
CA GLN A 689 32.38 -1.54 11.54
C GLN A 689 33.07 -1.01 12.81
N PRO A 690 32.43 -1.04 13.99
CA PRO A 690 33.11 -0.72 15.25
C PRO A 690 34.33 -1.63 15.48
N GLN A 691 35.46 -1.02 15.87
CA GLN A 691 36.75 -1.71 16.00
C GLN A 691 36.69 -2.86 17.02
N GLU A 692 35.90 -2.69 18.08
CA GLU A 692 35.72 -3.63 19.18
C GLU A 692 35.15 -4.98 18.73
N ILE A 693 34.50 -5.04 17.57
CA ILE A 693 33.89 -6.27 17.04
C ILE A 693 34.59 -6.84 15.81
N HIS A 694 35.66 -6.20 15.30
CA HIS A 694 36.36 -6.64 14.08
C HIS A 694 36.89 -8.06 14.19
N GLN A 695 37.25 -8.53 15.39
CA GLN A 695 37.75 -9.90 15.60
C GLN A 695 36.64 -10.96 15.63
N ASN A 696 35.37 -10.56 15.64
CA ASN A 696 34.22 -11.48 15.74
C ASN A 696 33.87 -12.08 14.36
N ALA A 697 32.72 -11.77 13.78
CA ALA A 697 32.32 -12.36 12.50
C ALA A 697 33.01 -11.78 11.26
N ALA A 698 33.71 -10.64 11.36
CA ALA A 698 34.27 -9.99 10.17
C ALA A 698 35.25 -10.88 9.38
N PRO A 699 36.19 -11.63 9.99
CA PRO A 699 37.07 -12.55 9.27
C PRO A 699 36.30 -13.65 8.52
N ARG A 700 35.23 -14.18 9.13
CA ARG A 700 34.34 -15.16 8.50
C ARG A 700 33.65 -14.55 7.28
N ILE A 701 33.12 -13.34 7.40
CA ILE A 701 32.43 -12.65 6.30
C ILE A 701 33.38 -12.37 5.14
N ILE A 702 34.59 -11.86 5.42
CA ILE A 702 35.65 -11.64 4.43
C ILE A 702 35.94 -12.93 3.66
N ASN A 703 36.20 -14.03 4.37
CA ASN A 703 36.50 -15.31 3.75
C ASN A 703 35.35 -15.82 2.86
N ILE A 704 34.10 -15.69 3.31
CA ILE A 704 32.94 -16.09 2.50
C ILE A 704 32.83 -15.23 1.23
N LEU A 705 33.01 -13.91 1.32
CA LEU A 705 32.97 -13.01 0.16
C LEU A 705 34.07 -13.34 -0.85
N GLN A 706 35.29 -13.61 -0.39
CA GLN A 706 36.41 -14.02 -1.25
C GLN A 706 36.08 -15.32 -2.00
N GLN A 707 35.55 -16.33 -1.30
CA GLN A 707 35.15 -17.60 -1.91
C GLN A 707 33.95 -17.44 -2.87
N ARG A 708 33.03 -16.53 -2.57
CA ARG A 708 31.83 -16.30 -3.37
C ARG A 708 32.11 -15.82 -4.78
N ARG A 709 33.24 -15.14 -5.02
CA ARG A 709 33.71 -14.79 -6.38
C ARG A 709 33.80 -16.01 -7.30
N ASN A 710 34.11 -17.19 -6.75
CA ASN A 710 34.23 -18.43 -7.52
C ASN A 710 32.88 -19.04 -7.93
N TYR A 711 31.77 -18.64 -7.29
CA TYR A 711 30.44 -19.22 -7.51
C TYR A 711 29.43 -18.24 -8.11
N LEU A 712 29.64 -16.93 -7.98
CA LEU A 712 28.66 -15.91 -8.39
C LEU A 712 28.27 -16.02 -9.87
N LYS A 713 29.22 -16.34 -10.76
CA LYS A 713 28.93 -16.52 -12.20
C LYS A 713 27.92 -17.65 -12.45
N GLN A 714 28.11 -18.79 -11.77
CA GLN A 714 27.18 -19.92 -11.87
C GLN A 714 25.81 -19.56 -11.28
N ASP A 715 25.78 -18.92 -10.11
CA ASP A 715 24.55 -18.49 -9.44
C ASP A 715 23.77 -17.49 -10.33
N ALA A 716 24.44 -16.50 -10.91
CA ALA A 716 23.83 -15.49 -11.79
C ALA A 716 23.21 -16.12 -13.05
N PHE A 717 23.89 -17.07 -13.71
CA PHE A 717 23.34 -17.74 -14.89
C PHE A 717 22.19 -18.70 -14.56
N GLN A 718 22.26 -19.39 -13.43
CA GLN A 718 21.14 -20.19 -12.95
C GLN A 718 19.90 -19.30 -12.75
N TYR A 719 20.08 -18.12 -12.19
CA TYR A 719 19.00 -17.17 -11.96
C TYR A 719 18.47 -16.53 -13.26
N TYR A 720 19.34 -16.13 -14.19
CA TYR A 720 18.96 -15.66 -15.52
C TYR A 720 18.03 -16.67 -16.22
N ARG A 721 18.43 -17.96 -16.25
CA ARG A 721 17.63 -19.02 -16.91
C ARG A 721 16.28 -19.23 -16.23
N PHE A 722 16.22 -19.02 -14.92
CA PHE A 722 14.96 -19.04 -14.18
C PHE A 722 14.03 -17.89 -14.58
N LEU A 723 14.56 -16.66 -14.70
CA LEU A 723 13.80 -15.51 -15.16
C LEU A 723 13.35 -15.64 -16.63
N ALA A 724 14.24 -16.13 -17.50
CA ALA A 724 14.03 -16.24 -18.95
C ALA A 724 13.02 -17.33 -19.37
N LYS A 725 12.57 -18.18 -18.44
CA LYS A 725 11.63 -19.28 -18.72
C LYS A 725 10.25 -18.77 -19.17
N GLU A 726 9.78 -17.70 -18.54
CA GLU A 726 8.55 -17.00 -18.86
C GLU A 726 8.85 -15.51 -18.81
N VAL A 727 8.62 -14.78 -19.89
CA VAL A 727 8.99 -13.35 -19.97
C VAL A 727 7.79 -12.52 -20.38
N ASP A 728 7.54 -11.46 -19.63
CA ASP A 728 6.53 -10.46 -19.92
C ASP A 728 7.25 -9.24 -20.56
N VAL A 729 6.72 -8.75 -21.68
CA VAL A 729 7.17 -7.55 -22.40
C VAL A 729 5.96 -6.64 -22.48
N ALA A 730 6.00 -5.51 -21.77
CA ALA A 730 4.91 -4.55 -21.71
C ALA A 730 5.23 -3.32 -22.57
N GLY A 731 4.22 -2.86 -23.32
CA GLY A 731 4.17 -1.56 -23.97
C GLY A 731 3.78 -0.44 -23.00
N SER A 732 3.12 0.58 -23.53
CA SER A 732 2.68 1.78 -22.81
C SER A 732 1.25 2.16 -23.22
N ASP A 733 0.70 3.24 -22.68
CA ASP A 733 -0.59 3.82 -23.07
C ASP A 733 -0.43 4.70 -24.34
N LYS A 734 0.51 4.33 -25.21
CA LYS A 734 0.83 4.93 -26.51
C LYS A 734 0.88 3.82 -27.55
N ARG A 735 0.92 4.21 -28.83
CA ARG A 735 0.94 3.25 -29.95
C ARG A 735 2.31 2.62 -30.12
N GLU A 736 2.35 1.29 -30.13
CA GLU A 736 3.54 0.50 -30.41
C GLU A 736 3.35 -0.54 -31.52
N LEU A 737 4.45 -0.80 -32.23
CA LEU A 737 4.59 -1.94 -33.14
C LEU A 737 5.41 -3.02 -32.46
N PHE A 738 4.82 -4.19 -32.28
CA PHE A 738 5.48 -5.42 -31.86
C PHE A 738 5.78 -6.29 -33.07
N GLU A 739 7.05 -6.42 -33.44
CA GLU A 739 7.52 -7.33 -34.49
C GLU A 739 7.97 -8.65 -33.84
N ILE A 740 7.35 -9.76 -34.24
CA ILE A 740 7.63 -11.11 -33.73
C ILE A 740 8.09 -12.01 -34.89
N THR A 741 9.37 -12.34 -34.90
CA THR A 741 9.96 -13.23 -35.91
C THR A 741 10.25 -14.61 -35.32
N ARG A 742 9.62 -15.65 -35.91
CA ARG A 742 9.85 -17.06 -35.55
C ARG A 742 10.92 -17.67 -36.46
N ASN A 743 12.06 -18.02 -35.89
CA ASN A 743 13.20 -18.58 -36.61
C ASN A 743 13.11 -20.11 -36.73
N GLU A 744 13.85 -20.68 -37.68
CA GLU A 744 13.85 -22.13 -37.96
C GLU A 744 14.40 -22.98 -36.81
N ASP A 745 15.36 -22.45 -36.06
CA ASP A 745 15.91 -23.06 -34.83
C ASP A 745 14.91 -23.06 -33.65
N GLY A 746 13.75 -22.42 -33.85
CA GLY A 746 12.67 -22.25 -32.91
C GLY A 746 12.82 -21.11 -31.92
N SER A 747 13.90 -20.32 -32.03
CA SER A 747 14.00 -19.05 -31.34
C SER A 747 12.96 -18.05 -31.84
N VAL A 748 12.61 -17.07 -31.00
CA VAL A 748 11.69 -15.99 -31.33
C VAL A 748 12.36 -14.66 -31.07
N LYS A 749 12.48 -13.81 -32.09
CA LYS A 749 12.94 -12.44 -31.95
C LYS A 749 11.74 -11.53 -31.74
N VAL A 750 11.79 -10.68 -30.72
CA VAL A 750 10.80 -9.65 -30.44
C VAL A 750 11.50 -8.30 -30.56
N VAL A 751 10.92 -7.40 -31.35
CA VAL A 751 11.31 -6.00 -31.45
C VAL A 751 10.07 -5.15 -31.18
N VAL A 752 10.20 -4.14 -30.32
CA VAL A 752 9.10 -3.18 -30.06
C VAL A 752 9.54 -1.80 -30.54
N ARG A 753 8.68 -1.10 -31.27
CA ARG A 753 8.93 0.23 -31.82
C ARG A 753 7.81 1.20 -31.47
N LYS A 754 8.18 2.46 -31.26
CA LYS A 754 7.24 3.57 -31.11
C LYS A 754 6.61 3.92 -32.46
N ILE A 755 5.28 4.02 -32.47
CA ILE A 755 4.52 4.62 -33.58
C ILE A 755 4.16 6.05 -33.16
N ASN A 756 4.49 7.04 -33.99
CA ASN A 756 4.13 8.44 -33.72
C ASN A 756 2.67 8.72 -34.11
N LYS A 757 2.22 9.97 -33.93
CA LYS A 757 0.84 10.36 -34.25
C LYS A 757 0.50 10.26 -35.74
N ASP A 758 1.53 10.41 -36.59
CA ASP A 758 1.43 10.34 -38.05
C ASP A 758 1.47 8.90 -38.59
N GLY A 759 1.58 7.90 -37.70
CA GLY A 759 1.63 6.48 -38.06
C GLY A 759 3.01 5.96 -38.43
N GLU A 760 4.07 6.76 -38.25
CA GLU A 760 5.44 6.39 -38.60
C GLU A 760 6.16 5.69 -37.43
N GLU A 761 6.99 4.70 -37.77
CA GLU A 761 7.89 4.02 -36.84
C GLU A 761 9.13 4.88 -36.56
N THR A 762 9.31 5.32 -35.31
CA THR A 762 10.33 6.35 -35.00
C THR A 762 11.49 5.84 -34.14
N LYS A 763 11.23 5.00 -33.14
CA LYS A 763 12.23 4.61 -32.13
C LYS A 763 12.10 3.15 -31.74
N LYS A 764 13.22 2.43 -31.67
CA LYS A 764 13.27 1.07 -31.12
C LYS A 764 13.29 1.12 -29.59
N LEU A 765 12.30 0.50 -28.97
CA LEU A 765 12.05 0.50 -27.52
C LEU A 765 12.62 -0.75 -26.84
N TYR A 766 12.49 -1.91 -27.51
CA TYR A 766 12.90 -3.22 -26.98
C TYR A 766 13.44 -4.09 -28.10
N SER A 767 14.43 -4.96 -27.81
CA SER A 767 14.91 -5.94 -28.79
C SER A 767 15.59 -7.13 -28.15
N ARG A 768 14.96 -8.30 -28.21
CA ARG A 768 15.53 -9.54 -27.66
C ARG A 768 15.21 -10.75 -28.53
N THR A 769 16.19 -11.65 -28.66
CA THR A 769 15.99 -12.99 -29.22
C THR A 769 15.91 -14.01 -28.10
N PHE A 770 14.75 -14.66 -27.97
CA PHE A 770 14.48 -15.70 -26.99
C PHE A 770 14.80 -17.08 -27.56
N LYS A 771 15.63 -17.86 -26.87
CA LYS A 771 16.01 -19.19 -27.34
C LYS A 771 15.03 -20.27 -26.88
N TYR A 772 14.68 -21.20 -27.77
CA TYR A 772 13.70 -22.27 -27.51
C TYR A 772 14.06 -23.18 -26.33
N GLY A 773 15.35 -23.43 -26.12
CA GLY A 773 15.85 -24.23 -24.99
C GLY A 773 15.64 -23.56 -23.63
N GLU A 774 15.61 -22.23 -23.61
CA GLU A 774 15.59 -21.40 -22.41
C GLU A 774 14.16 -20.94 -22.06
N THR A 775 13.45 -20.41 -23.06
CA THR A 775 12.15 -19.74 -22.89
C THR A 775 11.01 -20.64 -23.32
N LYS A 776 9.97 -20.74 -22.48
CA LYS A 776 8.76 -21.51 -22.75
C LYS A 776 7.59 -20.64 -23.18
N GLU A 777 7.54 -19.40 -22.68
CA GLU A 777 6.43 -18.48 -22.92
C GLU A 777 6.92 -17.02 -22.96
N ILE A 778 6.43 -16.27 -23.95
CA ILE A 778 6.58 -14.82 -24.08
C ILE A 778 5.18 -14.22 -24.01
N ARG A 779 4.97 -13.21 -23.17
CA ARG A 779 3.72 -12.46 -23.06
C ARG A 779 3.96 -11.03 -23.49
N LEU A 780 3.31 -10.60 -24.55
CA LEU A 780 3.35 -9.24 -25.07
C LEU A 780 2.07 -8.55 -24.61
N TYR A 781 2.22 -7.44 -23.91
CA TYR A 781 1.12 -6.59 -23.46
C TYR A 781 1.20 -5.29 -24.26
N GLY A 782 0.16 -5.01 -25.06
CA GLY A 782 0.01 -3.73 -25.76
C GLY A 782 -0.14 -2.58 -24.77
N MET A 783 -0.93 -2.80 -23.72
CA MET A 783 -1.35 -1.78 -22.77
C MET A 783 -2.38 -0.85 -23.42
N GLY A 784 -2.14 0.43 -23.65
CA GLY A 784 -3.17 1.32 -24.19
C GLY A 784 -2.78 1.93 -25.53
N GLY A 785 -3.73 2.19 -26.41
CA GLY A 785 -3.48 2.75 -27.75
C GLY A 785 -3.91 1.80 -28.86
N GLU A 786 -3.72 2.22 -30.11
CA GLU A 786 -3.95 1.36 -31.28
C GLU A 786 -2.64 0.64 -31.61
N ASP A 787 -2.43 -0.53 -31.03
CA ASP A 787 -1.19 -1.29 -31.17
C ASP A 787 -1.21 -2.22 -32.38
N LYS A 788 -0.01 -2.46 -32.92
CA LYS A 788 0.18 -3.36 -34.06
C LYS A 788 1.10 -4.51 -33.68
N PHE A 789 0.64 -5.74 -33.89
CA PHE A 789 1.42 -6.97 -33.69
C PHE A 789 1.65 -7.67 -35.02
N VAL A 790 2.89 -7.77 -35.46
CA VAL A 790 3.27 -8.41 -36.73
C VAL A 790 4.04 -9.69 -36.44
N LEU A 791 3.43 -10.84 -36.75
CA LEU A 791 4.00 -12.16 -36.58
C LEU A 791 4.40 -12.76 -37.93
N ASN A 792 5.69 -13.03 -38.08
CA ASN A 792 6.26 -13.59 -39.30
C ASN A 792 7.25 -14.74 -39.02
N GLY A 793 7.67 -15.43 -40.08
CA GLY A 793 8.68 -16.48 -40.05
C GLY A 793 8.13 -17.90 -40.15
N ASN A 794 9.03 -18.83 -40.50
CA ASN A 794 8.69 -20.20 -40.93
C ASN A 794 8.99 -21.29 -39.89
N GLY A 795 9.34 -20.89 -38.65
CA GLY A 795 9.69 -21.82 -37.57
C GLY A 795 8.53 -22.74 -37.15
N ARG A 796 8.61 -24.04 -37.48
CA ARG A 796 7.60 -25.06 -37.08
C ARG A 796 7.59 -25.34 -35.59
N LYS A 797 8.78 -25.47 -34.99
CA LYS A 797 8.97 -25.59 -33.54
C LYS A 797 9.16 -24.19 -32.99
N SER A 798 8.35 -23.73 -32.05
CA SER A 798 8.46 -22.34 -31.58
C SER A 798 7.97 -22.15 -30.14
N ILE A 799 8.37 -21.02 -29.54
CA ILE A 799 7.99 -20.57 -28.20
C ILE A 799 6.51 -20.15 -28.22
N LEU A 800 5.80 -20.39 -27.11
CA LEU A 800 4.43 -19.87 -26.97
C LEU A 800 4.47 -18.34 -26.85
N VAL A 801 3.78 -17.64 -27.74
CA VAL A 801 3.60 -16.18 -27.70
C VAL A 801 2.14 -15.91 -27.34
N ARG A 802 1.93 -15.11 -26.30
CA ARG A 802 0.63 -14.53 -25.96
C ARG A 802 0.67 -13.06 -26.31
N ILE A 803 -0.33 -12.61 -27.06
CA ILE A 803 -0.61 -11.21 -27.33
C ILE A 803 -1.79 -10.87 -26.45
N ILE A 804 -1.60 -9.91 -25.57
CA ILE A 804 -2.62 -9.27 -24.77
C ILE A 804 -2.62 -7.85 -25.32
N GLY A 805 -3.72 -7.42 -25.92
CA GLY A 805 -3.83 -6.08 -26.48
C GLY A 805 -3.88 -5.03 -25.38
N GLY A 806 -5.02 -4.37 -25.31
CA GLY A 806 -5.49 -3.60 -24.18
C GLY A 806 -6.52 -2.58 -24.64
N PRO A 807 -6.72 -1.45 -23.93
CA PRO A 807 -7.62 -0.40 -24.40
C PRO A 807 -7.24 0.16 -25.77
N GLY A 808 -8.08 -0.05 -26.79
CA GLY A 808 -7.88 0.48 -28.15
C GLY A 808 -8.08 -0.56 -29.24
N ALA A 809 -8.23 -0.09 -30.49
CA ALA A 809 -8.41 -0.99 -31.63
C ALA A 809 -7.07 -1.57 -32.07
N ASP A 810 -6.82 -2.83 -31.70
CA ASP A 810 -5.55 -3.50 -31.98
C ASP A 810 -5.58 -4.28 -33.31
N THR A 811 -4.43 -4.30 -33.98
CA THR A 811 -4.24 -5.08 -35.21
C THR A 811 -3.19 -6.16 -35.03
N VAL A 812 -3.55 -7.41 -35.30
CA VAL A 812 -2.63 -8.55 -35.33
C VAL A 812 -2.51 -9.10 -36.75
N GLU A 813 -1.35 -8.89 -37.38
CA GLU A 813 -0.99 -9.45 -38.68
C GLU A 813 -0.18 -10.74 -38.48
N ASN A 814 -0.77 -11.89 -38.77
CA ASN A 814 -0.15 -13.20 -38.57
C ASN A 814 0.10 -13.92 -39.90
N SER A 815 1.35 -13.84 -40.41
CA SER A 815 1.80 -14.56 -41.60
C SER A 815 2.63 -15.82 -41.27
N ALA A 816 2.77 -16.19 -39.99
CA ALA A 816 3.56 -17.34 -39.55
C ALA A 816 2.80 -18.68 -39.69
N ILE A 817 2.55 -19.11 -40.94
CA ILE A 817 1.68 -20.26 -41.30
C ILE A 817 2.14 -21.62 -40.77
N HIS A 818 3.44 -21.78 -40.50
CA HIS A 818 4.02 -23.06 -40.08
C HIS A 818 3.96 -23.31 -38.57
N ALA A 819 3.68 -22.27 -37.77
CA ALA A 819 3.49 -22.43 -36.34
C ALA A 819 2.12 -23.04 -36.02
N SER A 820 2.07 -23.97 -35.06
CA SER A 820 0.79 -24.48 -34.56
C SER A 820 -0.04 -23.35 -33.94
N GLY A 821 -1.36 -23.32 -34.16
CA GLY A 821 -2.26 -22.33 -33.56
C GLY A 821 -2.21 -22.27 -32.03
N ASN A 822 -1.79 -23.35 -31.37
CA ASN A 822 -1.55 -23.37 -29.93
C ASN A 822 -0.36 -22.51 -29.46
N LYS A 823 0.49 -22.05 -30.38
CA LYS A 823 1.72 -21.26 -30.11
C LYS A 823 1.53 -19.75 -30.25
N THR A 824 0.39 -19.30 -30.76
CA THR A 824 -0.03 -17.90 -30.78
C THR A 824 -1.40 -17.81 -30.12
N ARG A 825 -1.53 -17.02 -29.06
CA ARG A 825 -2.80 -16.79 -28.37
C ARG A 825 -3.05 -15.30 -28.26
N ILE A 826 -4.23 -14.85 -28.68
CA ILE A 826 -4.60 -13.44 -28.68
C ILE A 826 -5.72 -13.24 -27.66
N TYR A 827 -5.51 -12.32 -26.73
CA TYR A 827 -6.44 -11.91 -25.68
C TYR A 827 -6.80 -10.46 -25.92
N ASP A 828 -8.10 -10.18 -25.98
CA ASP A 828 -8.57 -8.82 -26.22
C ASP A 828 -10.05 -8.61 -25.91
N LEU A 829 -10.52 -7.36 -25.96
CA LEU A 829 -11.92 -7.02 -25.83
C LEU A 829 -12.72 -7.40 -27.09
N SER A 830 -13.85 -8.07 -26.91
CA SER A 830 -14.75 -8.40 -28.03
C SER A 830 -15.61 -7.21 -28.48
N THR A 831 -15.57 -6.10 -27.75
CA THR A 831 -16.39 -4.90 -27.97
C THR A 831 -15.67 -3.83 -28.79
N GLU A 832 -14.38 -3.99 -29.06
CA GLU A 832 -13.56 -3.06 -29.84
C GLU A 832 -13.34 -3.58 -31.26
N ALA A 833 -12.94 -2.68 -32.16
CA ALA A 833 -12.82 -2.97 -33.60
C ALA A 833 -11.49 -3.69 -33.95
N ASN A 834 -11.20 -4.78 -33.25
CA ASN A 834 -9.89 -5.44 -33.33
C ASN A 834 -9.78 -6.28 -34.60
N ALA A 835 -8.63 -6.18 -35.28
CA ALA A 835 -8.39 -6.84 -36.54
C ALA A 835 -7.35 -7.97 -36.38
N VAL A 836 -7.69 -9.17 -36.84
CA VAL A 836 -6.72 -10.27 -36.96
C VAL A 836 -6.67 -10.70 -38.42
N ILE A 837 -5.53 -10.46 -39.07
CA ILE A 837 -5.35 -10.54 -40.52
C ILE A 837 -4.22 -11.53 -40.85
N GLY A 838 -4.35 -12.27 -41.95
CA GLY A 838 -3.33 -13.20 -42.45
C GLY A 838 -3.76 -14.67 -42.42
N GLU A 839 -2.89 -15.54 -42.93
CA GLU A 839 -3.15 -17.00 -43.06
C GLU A 839 -2.55 -17.82 -41.91
N GLY A 840 -1.93 -17.16 -40.93
CA GLY A 840 -1.38 -17.80 -39.74
C GLY A 840 -2.44 -18.50 -38.90
N LYS A 841 -1.98 -19.36 -37.97
CA LYS A 841 -2.85 -20.05 -37.01
C LYS A 841 -2.71 -19.41 -35.63
N GLU A 842 -3.84 -19.15 -34.98
CA GLU A 842 -3.89 -18.61 -33.61
C GLU A 842 -5.12 -19.09 -32.85
N LEU A 843 -5.10 -18.92 -31.53
CA LEU A 843 -6.27 -19.06 -30.67
C LEU A 843 -6.72 -17.68 -30.17
N LYS A 844 -7.90 -17.26 -30.59
CA LYS A 844 -8.56 -16.03 -30.12
C LYS A 844 -9.25 -16.30 -28.78
N LYS A 845 -9.03 -15.41 -27.81
CA LYS A 845 -9.57 -15.46 -26.44
C LYS A 845 -10.21 -14.12 -26.09
N PHE A 846 -11.04 -13.61 -27.00
CA PHE A 846 -11.72 -12.34 -26.82
C PHE A 846 -12.82 -12.44 -25.77
N SER A 847 -13.06 -11.36 -25.04
CA SER A 847 -14.08 -11.28 -23.99
C SER A 847 -14.69 -9.89 -23.92
N SER A 848 -15.94 -9.77 -23.50
CA SER A 848 -16.55 -8.47 -23.17
C SER A 848 -16.16 -7.95 -21.77
N ASP A 849 -15.42 -8.75 -21.00
CA ASP A 849 -14.90 -8.39 -19.68
C ASP A 849 -13.50 -7.76 -19.82
N PRO A 850 -13.31 -6.48 -19.45
CA PRO A 850 -12.01 -5.80 -19.51
C PRO A 850 -10.86 -6.52 -18.81
N ALA A 851 -11.16 -7.39 -17.82
CA ALA A 851 -10.14 -8.21 -17.14
C ALA A 851 -9.40 -9.18 -18.09
N VAL A 852 -9.88 -9.36 -19.33
CA VAL A 852 -9.16 -10.06 -20.40
C VAL A 852 -7.84 -9.37 -20.77
N ASN A 853 -7.72 -8.07 -20.54
CA ASN A 853 -6.54 -7.27 -20.85
C ASN A 853 -5.67 -6.94 -19.62
N ASP A 854 -6.06 -7.39 -18.42
CA ASP A 854 -5.32 -7.14 -17.18
C ASP A 854 -3.82 -7.48 -17.26
N TYR A 855 -3.00 -6.49 -16.93
CA TYR A 855 -1.57 -6.61 -16.69
C TYR A 855 -1.27 -6.61 -15.18
N ASP A 856 -0.93 -7.79 -14.64
CA ASP A 856 -0.46 -7.95 -13.26
C ASP A 856 1.01 -8.38 -13.23
N ARG A 857 1.92 -7.43 -12.97
CA ARG A 857 3.36 -7.68 -12.83
C ARG A 857 3.71 -8.58 -11.63
N LYS A 858 2.81 -8.71 -10.66
CA LYS A 858 2.95 -9.55 -9.44
C LYS A 858 2.29 -10.93 -9.59
N SER A 859 1.87 -11.29 -10.82
CA SER A 859 1.15 -12.54 -11.12
C SER A 859 1.99 -13.82 -10.99
N PHE A 860 3.33 -13.73 -11.09
CA PHE A 860 4.21 -14.88 -10.99
C PHE A 860 4.20 -15.50 -9.57
N LYS A 861 4.04 -16.83 -9.51
CA LYS A 861 4.07 -17.62 -8.27
C LYS A 861 4.91 -18.89 -8.48
N TYR A 862 5.72 -19.24 -7.48
CA TYR A 862 6.54 -20.46 -7.52
C TYR A 862 5.69 -21.71 -7.46
N ASN A 863 6.10 -22.75 -8.18
CA ASN A 863 5.59 -24.09 -7.92
C ASN A 863 6.26 -24.63 -6.66
N ILE A 864 5.45 -25.16 -5.73
CA ILE A 864 5.92 -25.60 -4.42
C ILE A 864 5.60 -27.08 -4.25
N LEU A 865 6.60 -27.87 -3.88
CA LEU A 865 6.44 -29.24 -3.42
C LEU A 865 6.82 -29.30 -1.94
N ALA A 866 5.83 -29.44 -1.06
CA ALA A 866 6.03 -29.51 0.38
C ALA A 866 5.83 -30.95 0.89
N PRO A 867 6.69 -31.45 1.81
CA PRO A 867 6.42 -32.69 2.50
C PRO A 867 5.21 -32.52 3.43
N LEU A 868 4.47 -33.60 3.64
CA LEU A 868 3.42 -33.71 4.65
C LEU A 868 3.87 -34.75 5.66
N VAL A 869 3.85 -34.39 6.94
CA VAL A 869 4.09 -35.32 8.04
C VAL A 869 2.94 -35.13 9.03
N THR A 870 2.34 -36.23 9.46
CA THR A 870 1.20 -36.22 10.38
C THR A 870 1.43 -37.24 11.49
N ALA A 871 1.09 -36.88 12.73
CA ALA A 871 0.94 -37.82 13.82
C ALA A 871 -0.45 -37.60 14.41
N ALA A 872 -1.22 -38.67 14.58
CA ALA A 872 -2.58 -38.62 15.12
C ALA A 872 -2.82 -39.81 16.04
N PHE A 873 -3.83 -39.73 16.90
CA PHE A 873 -4.25 -40.83 17.76
C PHE A 873 -5.77 -40.96 17.69
N ASN A 874 -6.27 -42.19 17.62
CA ASN A 874 -7.65 -42.51 17.96
C ASN A 874 -7.68 -43.78 18.84
N PRO A 875 -8.78 -44.05 19.56
CA PRO A 875 -8.86 -45.21 20.46
C PRO A 875 -8.75 -46.57 19.74
N ASP A 876 -9.24 -46.69 18.52
CA ASP A 876 -9.40 -48.00 17.84
C ASP A 876 -8.13 -48.46 17.12
N ASP A 877 -7.41 -47.52 16.52
CA ASP A 877 -6.19 -47.75 15.76
C ASP A 877 -4.93 -47.23 16.50
N GLY A 878 -5.10 -46.66 17.68
CA GLY A 878 -4.01 -46.10 18.47
C GLY A 878 -3.32 -44.93 17.75
N VAL A 879 -1.98 -44.91 17.79
CA VAL A 879 -1.16 -43.86 17.15
C VAL A 879 -0.99 -44.17 15.67
N PHE A 880 -1.23 -43.18 14.82
CA PHE A 880 -0.88 -43.22 13.40
C PHE A 880 0.19 -42.21 13.06
N LEU A 881 1.15 -42.65 12.26
CA LEU A 881 2.15 -41.81 11.65
C LEU A 881 1.89 -41.73 10.15
N GLY A 882 1.99 -40.55 9.57
CA GLY A 882 1.78 -40.33 8.15
C GLY A 882 2.84 -39.48 7.51
N ALA A 883 3.15 -39.82 6.27
CA ALA A 883 4.09 -39.12 5.43
C ALA A 883 3.53 -38.97 4.01
N GLY A 884 3.87 -37.88 3.34
CA GLY A 884 3.32 -37.56 2.04
C GLY A 884 3.88 -36.28 1.45
N PHE A 885 3.19 -35.75 0.45
CA PHE A 885 3.54 -34.47 -0.15
C PHE A 885 2.31 -33.68 -0.61
N LYS A 886 2.49 -32.37 -0.72
CA LYS A 886 1.60 -31.43 -1.38
C LYS A 886 2.36 -30.71 -2.49
N TYR A 887 1.93 -30.87 -3.73
CA TYR A 887 2.38 -30.05 -4.85
C TYR A 887 1.36 -28.97 -5.16
N THR A 888 1.81 -27.73 -5.34
CA THR A 888 0.99 -26.60 -5.81
C THR A 888 1.62 -26.02 -7.06
N GLY A 889 0.92 -26.13 -8.19
CA GLY A 889 1.38 -25.67 -9.50
C GLY A 889 0.62 -24.45 -9.97
N ASN A 890 1.33 -23.47 -10.53
CA ASN A 890 0.80 -22.19 -11.02
C ASN A 890 0.94 -22.08 -12.54
N LYS A 891 0.03 -21.37 -13.20
CA LYS A 891 0.04 -21.08 -14.64
C LYS A 891 -0.50 -19.67 -14.90
N PHE A 892 -0.29 -19.15 -16.11
CA PHE A 892 -0.85 -17.86 -16.56
C PHE A 892 -2.34 -17.72 -16.19
N ARG A 893 -2.65 -16.69 -15.40
CA ARG A 893 -3.99 -16.34 -14.86
C ARG A 893 -4.72 -17.49 -14.13
N ARG A 894 -3.98 -18.48 -13.59
CA ARG A 894 -4.50 -19.62 -12.80
C ARG A 894 -3.57 -19.94 -11.64
N ASN A 895 -3.84 -19.33 -10.48
CA ASN A 895 -3.02 -19.41 -9.29
C ASN A 895 -3.88 -19.77 -8.05
N PRO A 896 -3.82 -21.01 -7.52
CA PRO A 896 -3.16 -22.17 -8.11
C PRO A 896 -3.90 -22.68 -9.35
N SER A 897 -3.16 -23.34 -10.25
CA SER A 897 -3.73 -24.06 -11.40
C SER A 897 -4.03 -25.53 -11.07
N VAL A 898 -3.20 -26.12 -10.22
CA VAL A 898 -3.35 -27.50 -9.76
C VAL A 898 -2.80 -27.64 -8.35
N ILE A 899 -3.47 -28.44 -7.53
CA ILE A 899 -2.94 -28.91 -6.24
C ILE A 899 -3.01 -30.44 -6.24
N HIS A 900 -1.88 -31.11 -5.98
CA HIS A 900 -1.85 -32.54 -5.68
C HIS A 900 -1.51 -32.74 -4.20
N LYS A 901 -2.19 -33.65 -3.51
CA LYS A 901 -1.83 -34.11 -2.16
C LYS A 901 -1.83 -35.63 -2.14
N LEU A 902 -0.73 -36.22 -1.71
CA LEU A 902 -0.63 -37.63 -1.39
C LEU A 902 -0.26 -37.75 0.10
N LEU A 903 -0.96 -38.58 0.85
CA LEU A 903 -0.66 -38.88 2.24
C LEU A 903 -0.82 -40.39 2.48
N VAL A 904 0.26 -41.03 2.92
CA VAL A 904 0.26 -42.41 3.40
C VAL A 904 0.33 -42.35 4.92
N ARG A 905 -0.60 -43.02 5.60
CA ARG A 905 -0.62 -43.15 7.06
C ARG A 905 -0.51 -44.62 7.43
N HIS A 906 0.16 -44.90 8.53
CA HIS A 906 0.32 -46.23 9.11
C HIS A 906 -0.08 -46.19 10.58
N SER A 907 -1.00 -47.07 10.94
CA SER A 907 -1.45 -47.33 12.31
C SER A 907 -0.47 -48.24 13.03
N LEU A 908 0.01 -47.83 14.19
CA LEU A 908 0.94 -48.63 15.00
C LEU A 908 0.22 -49.75 15.77
N ALA A 909 -1.09 -49.63 16.05
CA ALA A 909 -1.82 -50.65 16.78
C ALA A 909 -2.43 -51.71 15.86
N THR A 910 -3.03 -51.30 14.74
CA THR A 910 -3.74 -52.19 13.81
C THR A 910 -2.90 -52.60 12.59
N ASN A 911 -1.69 -52.06 12.43
CA ASN A 911 -0.87 -52.17 11.22
C ASN A 911 -1.55 -51.67 9.93
N ALA A 912 -2.73 -51.04 10.03
CA ALA A 912 -3.50 -50.53 8.91
C ALA A 912 -2.77 -49.38 8.21
N PHE A 913 -2.79 -49.40 6.88
CA PHE A 913 -2.35 -48.30 6.04
C PHE A 913 -3.55 -47.56 5.44
N THR A 914 -3.48 -46.23 5.43
CA THR A 914 -4.36 -45.38 4.64
C THR A 914 -3.54 -44.62 3.61
N VAL A 915 -3.81 -44.82 2.32
CA VAL A 915 -3.28 -44.01 1.23
C VAL A 915 -4.38 -43.08 0.71
N ARG A 916 -4.19 -41.78 0.90
CA ARG A 916 -5.09 -40.73 0.41
C ARG A 916 -4.41 -39.93 -0.67
N TYR A 917 -5.04 -39.86 -1.83
CA TYR A 917 -4.68 -38.95 -2.90
C TYR A 917 -5.85 -38.00 -3.20
N SER A 918 -5.57 -36.71 -3.27
CA SER A 918 -6.54 -35.71 -3.70
C SER A 918 -5.91 -34.72 -4.68
N SER A 919 -6.66 -34.29 -5.68
CA SER A 919 -6.24 -33.29 -6.65
C SER A 919 -7.34 -32.27 -6.93
N ASP A 920 -6.98 -30.99 -6.97
CA ASP A 920 -7.83 -29.87 -7.42
C ASP A 920 -7.22 -29.29 -8.69
N PHE A 921 -7.87 -29.47 -9.84
CA PHE A 921 -7.50 -28.84 -11.11
C PHE A 921 -8.46 -27.70 -11.42
N ARG A 922 -7.93 -26.47 -11.53
CA ARG A 922 -8.76 -25.28 -11.72
C ARG A 922 -8.89 -24.85 -13.17
N ARG A 923 -10.10 -24.48 -13.57
CA ARG A 923 -10.47 -23.97 -14.90
C ARG A 923 -9.91 -24.86 -16.00
N VAL A 924 -10.29 -26.13 -15.98
CA VAL A 924 -9.84 -27.14 -16.96
C VAL A 924 -10.62 -26.99 -18.26
N ILE A 925 -11.95 -26.89 -18.15
CA ILE A 925 -12.87 -26.70 -19.27
C ILE A 925 -13.69 -25.44 -18.97
N GLY A 926 -13.44 -24.35 -19.70
CA GLY A 926 -14.09 -23.07 -19.45
C GLY A 926 -13.87 -22.57 -18.01
N LYS A 927 -14.97 -22.36 -17.28
CA LYS A 927 -14.98 -21.95 -15.87
C LYS A 927 -15.07 -23.13 -14.88
N SER A 928 -15.09 -24.38 -15.37
CA SER A 928 -15.27 -25.58 -14.54
C SER A 928 -13.95 -26.13 -13.99
N ASP A 929 -13.99 -26.53 -12.71
CA ASP A 929 -12.90 -27.17 -11.98
C ASP A 929 -13.11 -28.71 -11.96
N ILE A 930 -12.03 -29.47 -11.81
CA ILE A 930 -12.08 -30.94 -11.67
C ILE A 930 -11.42 -31.32 -10.35
N PHE A 931 -12.16 -32.03 -9.51
CA PHE A 931 -11.67 -32.60 -8.25
C PHE A 931 -11.52 -34.12 -8.38
N VAL A 932 -10.38 -34.65 -7.97
CA VAL A 932 -10.10 -36.09 -7.93
C VAL A 932 -9.81 -36.48 -6.49
N TYR A 933 -10.45 -37.53 -5.99
CA TYR A 933 -10.19 -38.09 -4.66
C TYR A 933 -10.12 -39.61 -4.75
N ALA A 934 -9.07 -40.18 -4.18
CA ALA A 934 -8.86 -41.61 -4.04
C ALA A 934 -8.40 -41.92 -2.61
N ASN A 935 -8.99 -42.96 -2.02
CA ASN A 935 -8.68 -43.40 -0.66
C ASN A 935 -8.61 -44.92 -0.64
N LEU A 936 -7.46 -45.45 -0.24
CA LEU A 936 -7.21 -46.87 -0.05
C LEU A 936 -6.93 -47.11 1.43
N ASN A 937 -7.63 -48.06 2.06
CA ASN A 937 -7.40 -48.47 3.44
C ASN A 937 -7.15 -49.98 3.48
N ALA A 938 -6.01 -50.43 4.01
CA ALA A 938 -5.66 -51.86 4.11
C ALA A 938 -4.41 -52.12 4.98
N PRO A 939 -4.24 -53.31 5.58
CA PRO A 939 -5.29 -54.25 5.97
C PRO A 939 -6.03 -53.74 7.24
N ASP A 940 -7.16 -54.32 7.59
CA ASP A 940 -7.81 -54.17 8.91
C ASP A 940 -8.21 -52.74 9.33
N TYR A 941 -8.72 -51.94 8.39
CA TYR A 941 -9.20 -50.58 8.66
C TYR A 941 -10.49 -50.55 9.51
N VAL A 942 -10.45 -49.79 10.61
CA VAL A 942 -11.61 -49.53 11.46
C VAL A 942 -12.31 -48.23 11.04
N THR A 943 -13.63 -48.27 10.88
CA THR A 943 -14.47 -47.10 10.55
C THR A 943 -15.60 -46.97 11.54
N ASN A 944 -15.60 -45.87 12.31
CA ASN A 944 -16.71 -45.53 13.18
C ASN A 944 -17.77 -44.76 12.38
N PHE A 945 -18.90 -45.40 12.12
CA PHE A 945 -20.08 -44.77 11.53
C PHE A 945 -20.94 -44.17 12.66
N PHE A 946 -20.92 -42.85 12.80
CA PHE A 946 -21.89 -42.12 13.61
C PHE A 946 -22.93 -41.51 12.68
N GLY A 947 -23.97 -42.28 12.36
CA GLY A 947 -25.27 -41.80 11.82
C GLY A 947 -25.24 -41.09 10.48
#